data_AF-A0A4T0TN91-F1
#
_entry.id   AF-A0A4T0TN91-F1
#
_cell.length_a   1.000
_cell.length_b   1.000
_cell.length_c   1.000
_cell.angle_alpha   90.00
_cell.angle_beta   90.00
_cell.angle_gamma   90.00
#
_symmetry.space_group_name_H-M   'P 1'
#
loop_
_entity.id
_entity.type
_entity.pdbx_description
1 polymer ?
#
loop_
_entity_poly.entity_id
_entity_poly.type
_entity_poly.pdbx_seq_one_letter_code
_entity_poly.pdbx_strand_id
1 'polypeptide(L)'
;MPHLYRHFRVNQVFGANTDVGKTLLTTALLLAESRRTANNIYYLKPVSTGPDAEQDDAFLQRFSTTDRIKHHTLYRYSDPVSPHLAVSRESVEKKPPSDKEFARSIGDYITNTAALPNTHSLYVETAGGVHSPTLSGTSQADAYRPLLLPTIFVASYHLGGISTTLAAYESLHIRGYNIDTILVFKEEYYANYQYLTEWAQERGIHVATIDQPPSRDSNALNDEKALSAYFNSLSTNDESPVVRALEELDRRHQARIDEVEGLPDRTLKSIWYPFAQHSHITSSSQIGVIDSAHADNFDVYRPNRDSTSLLKQEFDGSASWWTQTLGHGNPTLALAAAHAAGRYGHILFPGHTHKPVLELCERLLEGPGKGWANKAFVTDNGSTAMEVALKIALRAASKKYGRTQRGVIGLSGSYHGDTIGSMDASEPSVYNNAVEWYSPRGGFWFDAPLIKYKSGKVILKGAVAMGVPENAVVNGDYWEIAISDSLSDAYNLDKRIKSDLSTLYRDFVQQTLIKLVGEGRQFGALVLEPLIMGAGGMLSVDPLFQRVLIDTVRANEKLFAEQAGEAYTEGQEWDGLPVIFDEVFVGLYRLGQLTPVSILGTAPDVSAYAKILSGGIVPLSTTLARQSMFDNFLGEEKKEALLHGHSYTAHPIGCSVANSSFEEIKKLTTSDDWKASKSAWNSESENAIWSLWNPETVKTLASLDNVDGVLALGTVLVVHLKSSGKGYESGGGQRFLATLANEGVHSRPLGDTIYFIVFSDADYTSALAANRDEWLSRPTKPAGMHRFGSEDKEEVISGIDLLMEGTWIGANKSGKIAALTNYFEPLPKDGKLLKSRGKIPKDCLQSGRTIEEDLEEIAKIKDEVGPFNLLLIQVNKGSVRYGYATNRSLTSNFHGMFTEQIGGMSNGYVDANNDIASQSEWHKVKHAKEHLNRVIKEDMSDRELIDALEASISHEVHPMQTREDFQYSARIPPIIMRPAANPIALNETNKEDVQAIYATRLVTFILVDKEGNINFIEKDIYKLENNAVEKSDKESTFVLNSQEL
;
A
#
# COMPACT_ATOMS: atom_id res chain seq x y z
N MET A 1 0.37 2.13 11.97
CA MET A 1 0.95 2.07 13.33
C MET A 1 -0.11 2.54 14.31
N PRO A 2 -0.94 1.63 14.83
CA PRO A 2 -1.87 1.98 15.91
C PRO A 2 -1.18 1.86 17.28
N HIS A 3 -1.53 2.78 18.18
CA HIS A 3 -0.91 2.89 19.50
C HIS A 3 -1.97 2.82 20.60
N LEU A 4 -2.12 1.64 21.18
CA LEU A 4 -2.91 1.40 22.38
C LEU A 4 -2.17 0.39 23.26
N TYR A 5 -1.77 0.78 24.46
CA TYR A 5 -1.00 -0.05 25.38
C TYR A 5 -1.73 -0.11 26.72
N ARG A 6 -1.59 -1.19 27.49
CA ARG A 6 -2.22 -1.28 28.82
C ARG A 6 -1.51 -0.44 29.88
N HIS A 7 -0.20 -0.38 29.78
CA HIS A 7 0.68 0.23 30.78
C HIS A 7 1.13 1.64 30.43
N PHE A 8 0.82 2.11 29.22
CA PHE A 8 1.39 3.33 28.65
C PHE A 8 0.34 4.16 27.91
N ARG A 9 0.01 5.32 28.49
CA ARG A 9 -0.97 6.25 27.92
C ARG A 9 -0.30 7.20 26.93
N VAL A 10 -0.83 7.28 25.71
CA VAL A 10 -0.33 8.21 24.68
C VAL A 10 -1.43 9.19 24.33
N ASN A 11 -1.15 10.49 24.43
CA ASN A 11 -2.08 11.56 24.08
C ASN A 11 -1.44 12.53 23.10
N GLN A 12 -2.21 12.96 22.10
CA GLN A 12 -1.85 14.04 21.20
C GLN A 12 -2.43 15.36 21.70
N VAL A 13 -1.67 16.46 21.62
CA VAL A 13 -2.14 17.79 22.03
C VAL A 13 -2.34 18.67 20.80
N PHE A 14 -3.59 18.97 20.48
CA PHE A 14 -3.99 19.93 19.45
C PHE A 14 -4.38 21.26 20.09
N GLY A 15 -4.16 22.36 19.37
CA GLY A 15 -4.66 23.69 19.75
C GLY A 15 -5.68 24.18 18.74
N ALA A 16 -6.70 24.91 19.23
CA ALA A 16 -7.65 25.60 18.35
C ALA A 16 -6.94 26.60 17.42
N ASN A 17 -5.84 27.21 17.89
CA ASN A 17 -4.98 28.09 17.12
C ASN A 17 -3.55 28.14 17.71
N THR A 18 -2.68 28.97 17.14
CA THR A 18 -1.47 29.45 17.82
C THR A 18 -1.84 30.32 19.02
N ASP A 19 -0.95 30.41 20.01
CA ASP A 19 -1.10 31.28 21.20
C ASP A 19 -2.33 31.00 22.10
N VAL A 20 -2.84 29.77 22.04
CA VAL A 20 -3.87 29.28 22.98
C VAL A 20 -3.29 28.68 24.26
N GLY A 21 -1.95 28.66 24.40
CA GLY A 21 -1.28 28.14 25.59
C GLY A 21 -0.91 26.66 25.58
N LYS A 22 -0.79 26.02 24.41
CA LYS A 22 -0.45 24.58 24.29
C LYS A 22 0.72 24.18 25.19
N THR A 23 1.91 24.75 24.97
CA THR A 23 3.13 24.41 25.71
C THR A 23 2.97 24.61 27.22
N LEU A 24 2.34 25.71 27.64
CA LEU A 24 2.08 25.99 29.06
C LEU A 24 1.18 24.92 29.69
N LEU A 25 0.10 24.55 29.02
CA LEU A 25 -0.88 23.59 29.53
C LEU A 25 -0.34 22.15 29.49
N THR A 26 0.41 21.78 28.45
CA THR A 26 1.15 20.51 28.41
C THR A 26 2.19 20.44 29.54
N THR A 27 2.91 21.54 29.81
CA THR A 27 3.88 21.62 30.92
C THR A 27 3.20 21.42 32.27
N ALA A 28 2.04 22.04 32.49
CA ALA A 28 1.27 21.86 33.71
C ALA A 28 0.82 20.40 33.91
N LEU A 29 0.36 19.73 32.85
CA LEU A 29 0.02 18.30 32.87
C LEU A 29 1.23 17.44 33.23
N LEU A 30 2.37 17.63 32.56
CA LEU A 30 3.60 16.88 32.80
C LEU A 30 4.07 17.01 34.26
N LEU A 31 4.07 18.23 34.81
CA LEU A 31 4.48 18.48 36.19
C LEU A 31 3.52 17.87 37.21
N ALA A 32 2.20 18.02 37.01
CA ALA A 32 1.20 17.42 37.88
C ALA A 32 1.26 15.88 37.84
N GLU A 33 1.41 15.29 36.66
CA GLU A 33 1.52 13.84 36.50
C GLU A 33 2.81 13.30 37.11
N SER A 34 3.93 14.03 37.00
CA SER A 34 5.20 13.62 37.61
C SER A 34 5.10 13.46 39.12
N ARG A 35 4.18 14.15 39.80
CA ARG A 35 3.93 14.00 41.24
C ARG A 35 3.05 12.80 41.57
N ARG A 36 2.23 12.33 40.61
CA ARG A 36 1.28 11.22 40.77
C ARG A 36 1.89 9.85 40.49
N THR A 37 2.98 9.79 39.73
CA THR A 37 3.65 8.54 39.39
C THR A 37 5.14 8.59 39.70
N ALA A 38 5.73 7.43 40.01
CA ALA A 38 7.19 7.28 40.13
C ALA A 38 7.86 6.93 38.78
N ASN A 39 7.06 6.65 37.75
CA ASN A 39 7.52 6.27 36.43
C ASN A 39 7.93 7.50 35.58
N ASN A 40 8.57 7.23 34.45
CA ASN A 40 8.98 8.22 33.46
C ASN A 40 7.79 8.69 32.63
N ILE A 41 7.78 9.98 32.34
CA ILE A 41 6.78 10.67 31.51
C ILE A 41 7.51 11.30 30.34
N TYR A 42 6.94 11.20 29.16
CA TYR A 42 7.58 11.62 27.92
C TYR A 42 6.82 12.76 27.25
N TYR A 43 7.57 13.64 26.63
CA TYR A 43 7.08 14.72 25.78
C TYR A 43 7.78 14.63 24.43
N LEU A 44 6.98 14.62 23.38
CA LEU A 44 7.45 14.66 22.00
C LEU A 44 6.90 15.91 21.34
N LYS A 45 7.80 16.72 20.81
CA LYS A 45 7.47 17.80 19.87
C LYS A 45 7.89 17.35 18.46
N PRO A 46 6.99 16.85 17.60
CA PRO A 46 7.42 16.37 16.30
C PRO A 46 8.07 17.47 15.46
N VAL A 47 7.52 18.69 15.49
CA VAL A 47 8.09 19.84 14.77
C VAL A 47 8.21 21.04 15.69
N SER A 48 9.39 21.64 15.71
CA SER A 48 9.66 22.91 16.38
C SER A 48 10.25 23.92 15.39
N THR A 49 9.77 25.16 15.44
CA THR A 49 10.18 26.28 14.57
C THR A 49 10.52 27.50 15.43
N GLY A 50 11.63 28.16 15.17
CA GLY A 50 12.10 29.33 15.91
C GLY A 50 13.45 29.13 16.61
N PRO A 51 14.02 30.21 17.18
CA PRO A 51 15.36 30.18 17.75
C PRO A 51 15.48 29.26 18.97
N ASP A 52 16.66 28.68 19.20
CA ASP A 52 16.92 27.66 20.24
C ASP A 52 16.44 28.06 21.65
N ALA A 53 16.52 29.35 22.01
CA ALA A 53 16.11 29.87 23.31
C ALA A 53 14.57 29.94 23.51
N GLU A 54 13.80 29.90 22.42
CA GLU A 54 12.33 29.97 22.39
C GLU A 54 11.69 28.60 22.14
N GLN A 55 12.50 27.53 22.08
CA GLN A 55 12.02 26.17 21.82
C GLN A 55 11.24 25.58 23.01
N ASP A 56 10.20 24.80 22.68
CA ASP A 56 9.31 24.15 23.66
C ASP A 56 10.07 23.18 24.59
N ASP A 57 11.03 22.42 24.06
CA ASP A 57 11.89 21.53 24.86
C ASP A 57 12.75 22.29 25.88
N ALA A 58 13.33 23.42 25.46
CA ALA A 58 14.12 24.29 26.33
C ALA A 58 13.23 25.00 27.35
N PHE A 59 11.98 25.31 26.99
CA PHE A 59 10.96 25.77 27.92
C PHE A 59 10.65 24.71 28.99
N LEU A 60 10.39 23.47 28.59
CA LEU A 60 10.13 22.37 29.53
C LEU A 60 11.31 22.08 30.47
N GLN A 61 12.54 22.10 29.95
CA GLN A 61 13.74 21.93 30.77
C GLN A 61 13.89 22.98 31.86
N ARG A 62 13.47 24.23 31.59
CA ARG A 62 13.54 25.32 32.57
C ARG A 62 12.61 25.12 33.76
N PHE A 63 11.42 24.55 33.52
CA PHE A 63 10.38 24.41 34.55
C PHE A 63 10.24 22.99 35.11
N SER A 64 10.90 22.00 34.53
CA SER A 64 10.96 20.64 35.09
C SER A 64 11.95 20.57 36.26
N THR A 65 11.45 20.25 37.45
CA THR A 65 12.28 20.01 38.63
C THR A 65 12.69 18.54 38.80
N THR A 66 12.34 17.67 37.84
CA THR A 66 12.61 16.23 37.89
C THR A 66 13.26 15.75 36.60
N ASP A 67 14.15 14.78 36.73
CA ASP A 67 14.79 14.06 35.63
C ASP A 67 13.89 13.00 34.98
N ARG A 68 12.72 12.70 35.57
CA ARG A 68 11.75 11.69 35.05
C ARG A 68 10.90 12.18 33.89
N ILE A 69 10.80 13.50 33.69
CA ILE A 69 10.19 14.07 32.49
C ILE A 69 11.26 14.07 31.40
N LYS A 70 11.04 13.27 30.36
CA LYS A 70 11.92 13.16 29.19
C LYS A 70 11.28 13.90 28.03
N HIS A 71 12.04 14.72 27.32
CA HIS A 71 11.55 15.51 26.18
C HIS A 71 12.41 15.27 24.94
N HIS A 72 11.79 15.32 23.77
CA HIS A 72 12.46 15.13 22.50
C HIS A 72 11.76 15.91 21.38
N THR A 73 12.54 16.43 20.43
CA THR A 73 12.04 17.02 19.19
C THR A 73 12.60 16.27 17.99
N LEU A 74 11.74 15.87 17.05
CA LEU A 74 12.16 15.12 15.85
C LEU A 74 12.75 16.05 14.78
N TYR A 75 12.03 17.13 14.43
CA TYR A 75 12.41 18.06 13.38
C TYR A 75 12.50 19.48 13.92
N ARG A 76 13.63 20.15 13.67
CA ARG A 76 13.94 21.50 14.17
C ARG A 76 14.28 22.44 13.04
N TYR A 77 13.72 23.65 13.12
CA TYR A 77 13.93 24.75 12.20
C TYR A 77 14.09 26.05 13.00
N SER A 78 14.96 26.94 12.54
CA SER A 78 15.37 28.16 13.23
C SER A 78 14.50 29.39 12.95
N ASP A 79 13.80 29.45 11.82
CA ASP A 79 12.90 30.54 11.44
C ASP A 79 11.55 30.40 12.19
N PRO A 80 11.11 31.41 12.96
CA PRO A 80 9.86 31.36 13.73
C PRO A 80 8.62 31.56 12.84
N VAL A 81 8.42 30.67 11.88
CA VAL A 81 7.27 30.63 10.98
C VAL A 81 6.64 29.23 10.94
N SER A 82 5.48 29.09 10.28
CA SER A 82 4.82 27.79 10.16
C SER A 82 5.75 26.73 9.52
N PRO A 83 5.64 25.44 9.89
CA PRO A 83 6.53 24.37 9.46
C PRO A 83 6.89 24.36 7.96
N HIS A 84 5.90 24.38 7.06
CA HIS A 84 6.15 24.38 5.62
C HIS A 84 7.00 25.57 5.13
N LEU A 85 6.83 26.75 5.73
CA LEU A 85 7.64 27.93 5.39
C LEU A 85 9.04 27.81 5.95
N ALA A 86 9.18 27.33 7.18
CA ALA A 86 10.47 27.14 7.83
C ALA A 86 11.33 26.18 7.00
N VAL A 87 10.75 25.06 6.57
CA VAL A 87 11.38 24.16 5.59
C VAL A 87 11.77 24.91 4.32
N SER A 88 10.83 25.61 3.67
CA SER A 88 11.08 26.26 2.38
C SER A 88 12.16 27.35 2.41
N ARG A 89 12.38 27.97 3.57
CA ARG A 89 13.30 29.10 3.76
C ARG A 89 14.67 28.65 4.24
N GLU A 90 14.74 27.61 5.06
CA GLU A 90 16.00 27.05 5.54
C GLU A 90 16.56 25.98 4.59
N SER A 91 15.71 25.39 3.75
CA SER A 91 16.07 24.24 2.92
C SER A 91 15.87 24.56 1.44
N VAL A 92 16.87 25.19 0.80
CA VAL A 92 16.99 25.14 -0.67
C VAL A 92 17.57 23.78 -1.11
N GLU A 93 18.29 23.08 -0.23
CA GLU A 93 19.06 21.86 -0.54
C GLU A 93 18.51 20.55 0.07
N LYS A 94 17.51 20.58 0.97
CA LYS A 94 16.92 19.37 1.59
C LYS A 94 15.40 19.32 1.41
N LYS A 95 14.91 18.27 0.74
CA LYS A 95 13.47 17.99 0.61
C LYS A 95 12.89 17.66 2.01
N PRO A 96 11.75 18.24 2.41
CA PRO A 96 11.10 17.86 3.66
C PRO A 96 10.71 16.38 3.67
N PRO A 97 10.61 15.74 4.85
CA PRO A 97 10.02 14.41 4.94
C PRO A 97 8.58 14.44 4.40
N SER A 98 8.21 13.38 3.70
CA SER A 98 6.83 13.10 3.33
C SER A 98 5.94 12.93 4.56
N ASP A 99 4.62 13.04 4.40
CA ASP A 99 3.69 12.82 5.52
C ASP A 99 3.79 11.40 6.08
N LYS A 100 4.09 10.40 5.24
CA LYS A 100 4.27 9.00 5.64
C LYS A 100 5.50 8.86 6.54
N GLU A 101 6.64 9.43 6.15
CA GLU A 101 7.88 9.43 6.95
C GLU A 101 7.71 10.22 8.26
N PHE A 102 7.00 11.35 8.19
CA PHE A 102 6.68 12.17 9.35
C PHE A 102 5.83 11.41 10.38
N ALA A 103 4.72 10.80 9.94
CA ALA A 103 3.88 9.99 10.81
C ALA A 103 4.61 8.75 11.34
N ARG A 104 5.42 8.08 10.50
CA ARG A 104 6.23 6.92 10.89
C ARG A 104 7.24 7.27 11.98
N SER A 105 7.95 8.38 11.84
CA SER A 105 8.94 8.83 12.83
C SER A 105 8.33 9.08 14.22
N ILE A 106 7.09 9.58 14.25
CA ILE A 106 6.33 9.74 15.49
C ILE A 106 5.93 8.37 16.06
N GLY A 107 5.41 7.46 15.22
CA GLY A 107 5.01 6.12 15.63
C GLY A 107 6.17 5.26 16.15
N ASP A 108 7.34 5.37 15.52
CA ASP A 108 8.56 4.67 15.95
C ASP A 108 9.00 5.18 17.33
N TYR A 109 8.95 6.50 17.54
CA TYR A 109 9.25 7.08 18.86
C TYR A 109 8.28 6.58 19.94
N ILE A 110 6.97 6.53 19.65
CA ILE A 110 5.96 6.00 20.57
C ILE A 110 6.27 4.53 20.91
N THR A 111 6.53 3.71 19.88
CA THR A 111 6.81 2.28 20.04
C THR A 111 8.05 2.03 20.88
N ASN A 112 9.14 2.74 20.57
CA ASN A 112 10.39 2.65 21.32
C ASN A 112 10.21 3.07 22.77
N THR A 113 9.43 4.12 23.02
CA THR A 113 9.14 4.60 24.38
C THR A 113 8.29 3.61 25.17
N ALA A 114 7.29 3.00 24.53
CA ALA A 114 6.40 2.01 25.14
C ALA A 114 7.16 0.74 25.59
N ALA A 115 8.27 0.41 24.92
CA ALA A 115 9.13 -0.73 25.23
C ALA A 115 10.11 -0.46 26.39
N LEU A 116 10.31 0.80 26.79
CA LEU A 116 11.17 1.14 27.92
C LEU A 116 10.53 0.72 29.26
N PRO A 117 11.34 0.27 30.24
CA PRO A 117 10.83 -0.04 31.57
C PRO A 117 10.43 1.24 32.32
N ASN A 118 9.48 1.12 33.25
CA ASN A 118 8.99 2.20 34.10
C ASN A 118 8.48 3.42 33.31
N THR A 119 7.90 3.22 32.14
CA THR A 119 7.21 4.26 31.35
C THR A 119 5.76 4.37 31.80
N HIS A 120 5.20 5.59 31.86
CA HIS A 120 3.80 5.83 32.23
C HIS A 120 2.97 6.48 31.12
N SER A 121 3.45 7.59 30.56
CA SER A 121 2.69 8.35 29.58
C SER A 121 3.57 9.16 28.62
N LEU A 122 2.99 9.52 27.47
CA LEU A 122 3.61 10.33 26.43
C LEU A 122 2.64 11.35 25.86
N TYR A 123 3.09 12.60 25.78
CA TYR A 123 2.38 13.71 25.14
C TYR A 123 3.04 14.06 23.82
N VAL A 124 2.27 13.98 22.73
CA VAL A 124 2.71 14.38 21.39
C VAL A 124 2.10 15.73 21.06
N GLU A 125 2.88 16.80 21.19
CA GLU A 125 2.37 18.16 21.00
C GLU A 125 2.51 18.63 19.55
N THR A 126 1.39 19.08 18.95
CA THR A 126 1.36 19.59 17.58
C THR A 126 1.90 21.02 17.46
N ALA A 127 2.12 21.49 16.23
CA ALA A 127 2.69 22.81 15.96
C ALA A 127 1.64 23.76 15.37
N GLY A 128 1.28 24.83 16.09
CA GLY A 128 0.22 25.75 15.64
C GLY A 128 -1.20 25.25 15.90
N GLY A 129 -2.13 25.48 14.97
CA GLY A 129 -3.53 25.04 15.06
C GLY A 129 -3.81 23.74 14.30
N VAL A 130 -5.05 23.23 14.39
CA VAL A 130 -5.50 21.98 13.75
C VAL A 130 -5.16 21.88 12.25
N HIS A 131 -5.33 22.96 11.50
CA HIS A 131 -5.03 23.03 10.07
C HIS A 131 -3.73 23.75 9.74
N SER A 132 -2.86 23.95 10.73
CA SER A 132 -1.51 24.38 10.42
C SER A 132 -0.84 23.32 9.52
N PRO A 133 -0.11 23.73 8.48
CA PRO A 133 0.56 22.78 7.60
C PRO A 133 1.74 22.10 8.31
N THR A 134 2.00 20.84 7.97
CA THR A 134 3.21 20.08 8.32
C THR A 134 4.40 20.53 7.47
N LEU A 135 5.51 19.77 7.54
CA LEU A 135 6.72 20.00 6.77
C LEU A 135 6.50 19.88 5.25
N SER A 136 5.60 19.00 4.84
CA SER A 136 5.22 18.77 3.43
C SER A 136 4.22 19.80 2.89
N GLY A 137 3.60 20.59 3.77
CA GLY A 137 2.50 21.50 3.44
C GLY A 137 1.09 20.92 3.69
N THR A 138 0.97 19.63 4.01
CA THR A 138 -0.32 19.00 4.33
C THR A 138 -0.88 19.49 5.67
N SER A 139 -2.19 19.61 5.79
CA SER A 139 -2.84 19.92 7.07
C SER A 139 -2.47 18.88 8.13
N GLN A 140 -2.05 19.33 9.32
CA GLN A 140 -1.66 18.44 10.42
C GLN A 140 -2.77 17.45 10.80
N ALA A 141 -4.03 17.86 10.76
CA ALA A 141 -5.16 16.97 10.99
C ALA A 141 -5.22 15.78 10.01
N ASP A 142 -4.64 15.91 8.81
CA ASP A 142 -4.59 14.84 7.82
C ASP A 142 -3.29 14.02 7.96
N ALA A 143 -2.14 14.69 8.16
CA ALA A 143 -0.83 14.02 8.28
C ALA A 143 -0.69 13.14 9.53
N TYR A 144 -1.34 13.50 10.65
CA TYR A 144 -1.34 12.69 11.87
C TYR A 144 -2.40 11.58 11.87
N ARG A 145 -3.27 11.53 10.86
CA ARG A 145 -4.40 10.58 10.80
C ARG A 145 -3.99 9.10 10.84
N PRO A 146 -2.84 8.66 10.29
CA PRO A 146 -2.38 7.27 10.42
C PRO A 146 -2.13 6.81 11.85
N LEU A 147 -1.92 7.73 12.81
CA LEU A 147 -1.68 7.40 14.22
C LEU A 147 -2.96 7.38 15.05
N LEU A 148 -3.96 8.19 14.66
CA LEU A 148 -5.28 8.36 15.31
C LEU A 148 -5.21 8.34 16.85
N LEU A 149 -4.33 9.18 17.41
CA LEU A 149 -4.09 9.21 18.85
C LEU A 149 -5.26 9.88 19.60
N PRO A 150 -5.59 9.42 20.82
CA PRO A 150 -6.52 10.13 21.70
C PRO A 150 -6.04 11.56 21.94
N THR A 151 -6.95 12.53 21.82
CA THR A 151 -6.58 13.94 21.70
C THR A 151 -6.97 14.76 22.93
N ILE A 152 -6.01 15.52 23.44
CA ILE A 152 -6.19 16.67 24.33
C ILE A 152 -6.35 17.90 23.45
N PHE A 153 -7.43 18.66 23.64
CA PHE A 153 -7.71 19.82 22.81
C PHE A 153 -7.63 21.13 23.60
N VAL A 154 -6.73 22.02 23.21
CA VAL A 154 -6.52 23.32 23.85
C VAL A 154 -7.36 24.38 23.17
N ALA A 155 -8.42 24.81 23.85
CA ALA A 155 -9.38 25.80 23.35
C ALA A 155 -8.86 27.24 23.46
N SER A 156 -9.45 28.13 22.67
CA SER A 156 -9.10 29.55 22.67
C SER A 156 -9.91 30.32 23.71
N TYR A 157 -9.19 31.05 24.59
CA TYR A 157 -9.76 31.92 25.61
C TYR A 157 -9.86 33.40 25.18
N HIS A 158 -9.40 33.73 23.96
CA HIS A 158 -9.45 35.07 23.38
C HIS A 158 -10.84 35.45 22.84
N LEU A 159 -11.04 36.72 22.47
CA LEU A 159 -12.24 37.16 21.75
C LEU A 159 -12.41 36.35 20.45
N GLY A 160 -13.62 35.87 20.19
CA GLY A 160 -13.90 34.97 19.06
C GLY A 160 -13.45 33.52 19.28
N GLY A 161 -12.84 33.22 20.44
CA GLY A 161 -12.28 31.92 20.77
C GLY A 161 -13.28 30.77 20.78
N ILE A 162 -14.56 31.03 21.11
CA ILE A 162 -15.63 30.02 21.00
C ILE A 162 -15.73 29.51 19.56
N SER A 163 -15.90 30.40 18.57
CA SER A 163 -16.06 30.02 17.17
C SER A 163 -14.82 29.28 16.64
N THR A 164 -13.63 29.77 16.97
CA THR A 164 -12.36 29.13 16.56
C THR A 164 -12.24 27.73 17.15
N THR A 165 -12.61 27.56 18.41
CA THR A 165 -12.56 26.27 19.12
C THR A 165 -13.53 25.27 18.51
N LEU A 166 -14.78 25.67 18.27
CA LEU A 166 -15.81 24.80 17.69
C LEU A 166 -15.45 24.38 16.26
N ALA A 167 -14.99 25.30 15.41
CA ALA A 167 -14.58 24.97 14.05
C ALA A 167 -13.38 23.99 14.03
N ALA A 168 -12.38 24.21 14.88
CA ALA A 168 -11.24 23.31 15.00
C ALA A 168 -11.65 21.93 15.55
N TYR A 169 -12.59 21.86 16.50
CA TYR A 169 -13.18 20.60 16.97
C TYR A 169 -13.88 19.85 15.83
N GLU A 170 -14.75 20.51 15.07
CA GLU A 170 -15.49 19.89 13.96
C GLU A 170 -14.52 19.33 12.90
N SER A 171 -13.44 20.06 12.62
CA SER A 171 -12.37 19.63 11.71
C SER A 171 -11.64 18.36 12.16
N LEU A 172 -11.41 18.18 13.46
CA LEU A 172 -10.84 16.97 14.03
C LEU A 172 -11.88 15.83 14.03
N HIS A 173 -13.12 16.14 14.43
CA HIS A 173 -14.18 15.15 14.56
C HIS A 173 -14.54 14.50 13.22
N ILE A 174 -14.63 15.28 12.14
CA ILE A 174 -14.91 14.74 10.79
C ILE A 174 -13.80 13.83 10.25
N ARG A 175 -12.58 13.92 10.80
CA ARG A 175 -11.44 13.05 10.49
C ARG A 175 -11.38 11.81 11.38
N GLY A 176 -12.28 11.70 12.35
CA GLY A 176 -12.39 10.56 13.26
C GLY A 176 -11.58 10.68 14.55
N TYR A 177 -10.99 11.83 14.86
CA TYR A 177 -10.28 12.01 16.13
C TYR A 177 -11.24 11.99 17.33
N ASN A 178 -10.81 11.32 18.40
CA ASN A 178 -11.48 11.32 19.69
C ASN A 178 -10.86 12.39 20.60
N ILE A 179 -11.67 13.35 21.03
CA ILE A 179 -11.26 14.38 21.99
C ILE A 179 -11.60 13.90 23.40
N ASP A 180 -10.58 13.55 24.18
CA ASP A 180 -10.75 13.02 25.53
C ASP A 180 -11.04 14.12 26.55
N THR A 181 -10.37 15.28 26.38
CA THR A 181 -10.49 16.42 27.29
C THR A 181 -10.20 17.74 26.58
N ILE A 182 -10.82 18.81 27.06
CA ILE A 182 -10.58 20.17 26.61
C ILE A 182 -9.88 20.95 27.73
N LEU A 183 -8.78 21.62 27.40
CA LEU A 183 -8.11 22.55 28.30
C LEU A 183 -8.38 23.98 27.82
N VAL A 184 -8.70 24.87 28.75
CA VAL A 184 -8.93 26.28 28.42
C VAL A 184 -8.46 27.17 29.56
N PHE A 185 -7.79 28.27 29.21
CA PHE A 185 -7.50 29.30 30.21
C PHE A 185 -8.75 30.07 30.60
N LYS A 186 -8.84 30.39 31.88
CA LYS A 186 -9.92 31.15 32.48
C LYS A 186 -9.70 32.63 32.20
N GLU A 187 -10.56 33.18 31.36
CA GLU A 187 -10.65 34.62 31.10
C GLU A 187 -12.06 35.08 31.49
N GLU A 188 -12.14 35.83 32.59
CA GLU A 188 -13.41 36.29 33.18
C GLU A 188 -14.13 37.29 32.27
N TYR A 189 -13.39 38.08 31.49
CA TYR A 189 -13.98 39.10 30.63
C TYR A 189 -14.77 38.48 29.46
N TYR A 190 -14.21 37.47 28.79
CA TYR A 190 -14.88 36.79 27.67
C TYR A 190 -15.73 35.59 28.12
N ALA A 191 -15.39 34.98 29.25
CA ALA A 191 -16.07 33.83 29.82
C ALA A 191 -16.26 32.64 28.86
N ASN A 192 -15.39 32.48 27.84
CA ASN A 192 -15.46 31.39 26.86
C ASN A 192 -15.53 30.01 27.53
N TYR A 193 -14.81 29.83 28.64
CA TYR A 193 -14.76 28.57 29.38
C TYR A 193 -16.15 28.13 29.86
N GLN A 194 -17.04 29.06 30.27
CA GLN A 194 -18.39 28.73 30.74
C GLN A 194 -19.22 28.10 29.62
N TYR A 195 -19.23 28.78 28.47
CA TYR A 195 -19.91 28.27 27.27
C TYR A 195 -19.35 26.91 26.83
N LEU A 196 -18.02 26.79 26.79
CA LEU A 196 -17.37 25.55 26.36
C LEU A 196 -17.65 24.39 27.33
N THR A 197 -17.73 24.64 28.65
CA THR A 197 -18.10 23.63 29.64
C THR A 197 -19.51 23.10 29.39
N GLU A 198 -20.50 23.97 29.19
CA GLU A 198 -21.88 23.56 28.90
C GLU A 198 -21.97 22.78 27.57
N TRP A 199 -21.34 23.33 26.52
CA TRP A 199 -21.31 22.71 25.19
C TRP A 199 -20.63 21.32 25.19
N ALA A 200 -19.54 21.16 25.95
CA ALA A 200 -18.80 19.91 26.06
C ALA A 200 -19.54 18.87 26.91
N GLN A 201 -20.29 19.30 27.93
CA GLN A 201 -21.07 18.41 28.79
C GLN A 201 -22.12 17.61 28.00
N GLU A 202 -22.81 18.25 27.05
CA GLU A 202 -23.78 17.57 26.17
C GLU A 202 -23.14 16.47 25.31
N ARG A 203 -21.83 16.59 25.06
CA ARG A 203 -21.03 15.64 24.28
C ARG A 203 -20.25 14.67 25.16
N GLY A 204 -20.43 14.77 26.48
CA GLY A 204 -19.71 13.98 27.47
C GLY A 204 -18.21 14.22 27.43
N ILE A 205 -17.74 15.44 27.13
CA ILE A 205 -16.32 15.80 27.11
C ILE A 205 -15.99 16.63 28.36
N HIS A 206 -14.92 16.28 29.06
CA HIS A 206 -14.46 17.05 30.22
C HIS A 206 -13.79 18.36 29.80
N VAL A 207 -14.04 19.44 30.54
CA VAL A 207 -13.38 20.74 30.34
C VAL A 207 -12.64 21.13 31.60
N ALA A 208 -11.31 21.21 31.52
CA ALA A 208 -10.46 21.75 32.56
C ALA A 208 -10.28 23.25 32.34
N THR A 209 -10.88 24.04 33.23
CA THR A 209 -10.74 25.49 33.26
C THR A 209 -9.58 25.87 34.16
N ILE A 210 -8.53 26.46 33.60
CA ILE A 210 -7.25 26.67 34.28
C ILE A 210 -7.00 28.17 34.38
N ASP A 211 -6.62 28.69 35.56
CA ASP A 211 -6.31 30.12 35.70
C ASP A 211 -5.19 30.56 34.75
N GLN A 212 -5.19 31.81 34.30
CA GLN A 212 -4.14 32.29 33.40
C GLN A 212 -2.77 32.36 34.10
N PRO A 213 -1.66 32.19 33.35
CA PRO A 213 -0.32 32.44 33.89
C PRO A 213 -0.16 33.91 34.28
N PRO A 214 0.78 34.24 35.20
CA PRO A 214 1.10 35.62 35.51
C PRO A 214 1.57 36.38 34.25
N SER A 215 1.32 37.70 34.21
CA SER A 215 1.83 38.56 33.14
C SER A 215 3.36 38.52 33.09
N ARG A 216 3.92 38.44 31.88
CA ARG A 216 5.37 38.34 31.66
C ARG A 216 6.13 39.50 32.34
N ASP A 217 7.12 39.16 33.18
CA ASP A 217 8.01 40.17 33.79
C ASP A 217 9.13 40.55 32.81
N SER A 218 9.47 41.83 32.77
CA SER A 218 10.61 42.36 32.01
C SER A 218 11.96 41.76 32.43
N ASN A 219 12.07 41.31 33.68
CA ASN A 219 13.23 40.61 34.22
C ASN A 219 13.03 39.09 34.10
N ALA A 220 13.86 38.43 33.29
CA ALA A 220 13.76 37.00 32.99
C ALA A 220 13.78 36.10 34.24
N LEU A 221 14.54 36.46 35.29
CA LEU A 221 14.62 35.65 36.51
C LEU A 221 13.36 35.77 37.37
N ASN A 222 12.76 36.96 37.42
CA ASN A 222 11.50 37.17 38.12
C ASN A 222 10.34 36.49 37.39
N ASP A 223 10.35 36.57 36.05
CA ASP A 223 9.39 35.89 35.17
C ASP A 223 9.41 34.37 35.40
N GLU A 224 10.61 33.77 35.37
CA GLU A 224 10.81 32.34 35.61
C GLU A 224 10.35 31.92 37.01
N LYS A 225 10.62 32.72 38.04
CA LYS A 225 10.15 32.45 39.41
C LYS A 225 8.63 32.52 39.52
N ALA A 226 8.01 33.55 38.92
CA ALA A 226 6.56 33.71 38.93
C ALA A 226 5.88 32.53 38.21
N LEU A 227 6.40 32.13 37.04
CA LEU A 227 5.86 31.03 36.28
C LEU A 227 6.07 29.67 36.97
N SER A 228 7.22 29.47 37.64
CA SER A 228 7.47 28.29 38.48
C SER A 228 6.50 28.21 39.67
N ALA A 229 6.20 29.34 40.33
CA ALA A 229 5.23 29.39 41.41
C ALA A 229 3.81 29.06 40.90
N TYR A 230 3.46 29.57 39.73
CA TYR A 230 2.22 29.24 39.04
C TYR A 230 2.10 27.73 38.73
N PHE A 231 3.09 27.11 38.10
CA PHE A 231 3.07 25.67 37.83
C PHE A 231 3.03 24.82 39.11
N ASN A 232 3.71 25.25 40.17
CA ASN A 232 3.60 24.60 41.48
C ASN A 232 2.17 24.64 42.00
N SER A 233 1.49 25.79 41.93
CA SER A 233 0.11 25.93 42.38
C SER A 233 -0.87 25.00 41.63
N LEU A 234 -0.64 24.78 40.34
CA LEU A 234 -1.45 23.89 39.50
C LEU A 234 -1.18 22.40 39.75
N SER A 235 0.02 22.04 40.23
CA SER A 235 0.48 20.65 40.36
C SER A 235 0.46 20.11 41.79
N THR A 236 0.39 20.96 42.83
CA THR A 236 0.39 20.53 44.24
C THR A 236 -0.99 20.29 44.84
N ASN A 237 -2.04 20.84 44.22
CA ASN A 237 -3.40 20.74 44.75
C ASN A 237 -4.13 19.59 44.06
N ASP A 238 -4.52 18.55 44.81
CA ASP A 238 -5.26 17.41 44.27
C ASP A 238 -6.63 17.82 43.68
N GLU A 239 -7.21 18.94 44.13
CA GLU A 239 -8.44 19.48 43.58
C GLU A 239 -8.24 20.32 42.31
N SER A 240 -6.99 20.51 41.87
CA SER A 240 -6.63 21.32 40.70
C SER A 240 -7.33 20.80 39.43
N PRO A 241 -7.85 21.70 38.57
CA PRO A 241 -8.40 21.32 37.26
C PRO A 241 -7.45 20.49 36.39
N VAL A 242 -6.13 20.71 36.52
CA VAL A 242 -5.10 19.94 35.80
C VAL A 242 -5.05 18.48 36.29
N VAL A 243 -5.14 18.26 37.60
CA VAL A 243 -5.13 16.91 38.19
C VAL A 243 -6.39 16.15 37.76
N ARG A 244 -7.56 16.79 37.78
CA ARG A 244 -8.82 16.19 37.29
C ARG A 244 -8.77 15.85 35.81
N ALA A 245 -8.14 16.70 34.98
CA ALA A 245 -7.93 16.40 33.56
C ALA A 245 -7.11 15.12 33.39
N LEU A 246 -6.05 14.94 34.18
CA LEU A 246 -5.23 13.73 34.15
C LEU A 246 -5.99 12.48 34.60
N GLU A 247 -6.85 12.58 35.63
CA GLU A 247 -7.74 11.47 36.05
C GLU A 247 -8.72 11.08 34.96
N GLU A 248 -9.31 12.07 34.28
CA GLU A 248 -10.18 11.82 33.13
C GLU A 248 -9.43 11.13 31.99
N LEU A 249 -8.20 11.56 31.69
CA LEU A 249 -7.37 10.92 30.67
C LEU A 249 -7.04 9.46 31.02
N ASP A 250 -6.75 9.15 32.29
CA ASP A 250 -6.57 7.76 32.75
C ASP A 250 -7.85 6.94 32.58
N ARG A 251 -8.99 7.52 32.99
CA ARG A 251 -10.30 6.90 32.87
C ARG A 251 -10.67 6.62 31.41
N ARG A 252 -10.41 7.56 30.49
CA ARG A 252 -10.64 7.41 29.04
C ARG A 252 -9.78 6.32 28.44
N HIS A 253 -8.51 6.30 28.80
CA HIS A 253 -7.58 5.30 28.34
C HIS A 253 -8.01 3.88 28.76
N GLN A 254 -8.35 3.69 30.03
CA GLN A 254 -8.87 2.41 30.53
C GLN A 254 -10.20 2.04 29.87
N ALA A 255 -11.14 3.00 29.74
CA ALA A 255 -12.42 2.75 29.10
C ALA A 255 -12.28 2.35 27.62
N ARG A 256 -11.30 2.91 26.89
CA ARG A 256 -11.01 2.50 25.51
C ARG A 256 -10.50 1.06 25.45
N ILE A 257 -9.62 0.67 26.38
CA ILE A 257 -9.15 -0.72 26.48
C ILE A 257 -10.35 -1.64 26.76
N ASP A 258 -11.12 -1.36 27.80
CA ASP A 258 -12.26 -2.18 28.20
C ASP A 258 -13.29 -2.32 27.07
N GLU A 259 -13.54 -1.25 26.29
CA GLU A 259 -14.43 -1.28 25.14
C GLU A 259 -13.89 -2.21 24.05
N VAL A 260 -12.64 -2.02 23.61
CA VAL A 260 -12.02 -2.83 22.54
C VAL A 260 -12.00 -4.31 22.91
N GLU A 261 -11.68 -4.63 24.16
CA GLU A 261 -11.62 -6.00 24.65
C GLU A 261 -13.00 -6.65 24.87
N GLY A 262 -14.01 -5.84 25.18
CA GLY A 262 -15.38 -6.30 25.36
C GLY A 262 -16.18 -6.48 24.06
N LEU A 263 -15.74 -5.87 22.95
CA LEU A 263 -16.42 -5.94 21.65
C LEU A 263 -16.61 -7.36 21.10
N PRO A 264 -15.63 -8.29 21.20
CA PRO A 264 -15.81 -9.68 20.73
C PRO A 264 -17.00 -10.40 21.37
N ASP A 265 -17.14 -10.36 22.69
CA ASP A 265 -18.23 -11.01 23.42
C ASP A 265 -19.59 -10.38 23.08
N ARG A 266 -19.64 -9.06 23.03
CA ARG A 266 -20.85 -8.31 22.65
C ARG A 266 -21.29 -8.60 21.22
N THR A 267 -20.32 -8.80 20.33
CA THR A 267 -20.54 -9.16 18.93
C THR A 267 -21.17 -10.54 18.80
N LEU A 268 -20.60 -11.58 19.43
CA LEU A 268 -21.20 -12.91 19.45
C LEU A 268 -22.64 -12.92 19.96
N LYS A 269 -22.93 -12.08 20.95
CA LYS A 269 -24.24 -11.99 21.56
C LYS A 269 -25.28 -11.30 20.67
N SER A 270 -24.86 -10.34 19.84
CA SER A 270 -25.78 -9.33 19.29
C SER A 270 -25.82 -9.26 17.77
N ILE A 271 -24.82 -9.78 17.05
CA ILE A 271 -24.67 -9.59 15.60
C ILE A 271 -24.95 -10.90 14.86
N TRP A 272 -25.78 -10.81 13.81
CA TRP A 272 -25.91 -11.86 12.80
C TRP A 272 -25.08 -11.48 11.55
N TYR A 273 -23.91 -12.09 11.41
CA TYR A 273 -23.04 -11.85 10.25
C TYR A 273 -23.64 -12.34 8.92
N PRO A 274 -23.50 -11.56 7.83
CA PRO A 274 -23.79 -12.02 6.48
C PRO A 274 -22.73 -13.04 6.03
N PHE A 275 -23.14 -14.05 5.25
CA PHE A 275 -22.24 -15.08 4.68
C PHE A 275 -21.36 -15.82 5.71
N ALA A 276 -21.82 -15.96 6.96
CA ALA A 276 -21.09 -16.68 8.00
C ALA A 276 -21.93 -17.83 8.58
N GLN A 277 -21.29 -18.98 8.78
CA GLN A 277 -21.87 -20.08 9.55
C GLN A 277 -21.55 -19.88 11.04
N HIS A 278 -22.54 -19.44 11.82
CA HIS A 278 -22.34 -19.07 13.22
C HIS A 278 -21.96 -20.25 14.11
N SER A 279 -22.34 -21.49 13.75
CA SER A 279 -21.91 -22.68 14.48
C SER A 279 -20.39 -22.92 14.42
N HIS A 280 -19.69 -22.31 13.45
CA HIS A 280 -18.24 -22.39 13.33
C HIS A 280 -17.51 -21.31 14.16
N ILE A 281 -18.23 -20.32 14.68
CA ILE A 281 -17.71 -19.28 15.58
C ILE A 281 -18.04 -19.70 17.01
N THR A 282 -17.13 -20.49 17.60
CA THR A 282 -17.33 -21.14 18.89
C THR A 282 -16.80 -20.33 20.08
N SER A 283 -16.03 -19.27 19.82
CA SER A 283 -15.43 -18.43 20.85
C SER A 283 -15.25 -16.98 20.38
N SER A 284 -15.38 -16.03 21.30
CA SER A 284 -15.11 -14.61 21.05
C SER A 284 -13.66 -14.35 20.67
N SER A 285 -12.75 -15.24 21.06
CA SER A 285 -11.35 -15.18 20.67
C SER A 285 -11.10 -15.32 19.16
N GLN A 286 -12.09 -15.79 18.39
CA GLN A 286 -12.04 -15.86 16.93
C GLN A 286 -12.46 -14.54 16.24
N ILE A 287 -12.99 -13.57 17.00
CA ILE A 287 -13.48 -12.30 16.48
C ILE A 287 -12.36 -11.26 16.58
N GLY A 288 -11.89 -10.80 15.41
CA GLY A 288 -11.06 -9.60 15.33
C GLY A 288 -11.92 -8.34 15.40
N VAL A 289 -11.41 -7.31 16.06
CA VAL A 289 -12.06 -6.00 16.20
C VAL A 289 -11.28 -4.99 15.37
N ILE A 290 -11.93 -4.39 14.39
CA ILE A 290 -11.37 -3.25 13.65
C ILE A 290 -11.74 -1.98 14.42
N ASP A 291 -10.76 -1.34 15.07
CA ASP A 291 -10.94 -0.09 15.81
C ASP A 291 -11.03 1.10 14.86
N SER A 292 -10.20 1.06 13.81
CA SER A 292 -9.99 2.16 12.88
C SER A 292 -9.50 1.63 11.53
N ALA A 293 -9.58 2.46 10.51
CA ALA A 293 -8.99 2.19 9.20
C ALA A 293 -8.48 3.49 8.56
N HIS A 294 -7.38 3.39 7.81
CA HIS A 294 -6.79 4.49 7.07
C HIS A 294 -5.97 3.97 5.88
N ALA A 295 -6.09 4.63 4.72
CA ALA A 295 -5.51 4.15 3.47
C ALA A 295 -5.90 2.67 3.25
N ASP A 296 -5.00 1.79 2.81
CA ASP A 296 -5.34 0.38 2.59
C ASP A 296 -5.23 -0.49 3.86
N ASN A 297 -5.29 0.10 5.06
CA ASN A 297 -5.03 -0.62 6.31
C ASN A 297 -6.13 -0.48 7.36
N PHE A 298 -6.32 -1.55 8.13
CA PHE A 298 -7.08 -1.59 9.37
C PHE A 298 -6.16 -1.47 10.59
N ASP A 299 -6.69 -0.96 11.69
CA ASP A 299 -6.12 -1.09 13.03
C ASP A 299 -6.95 -2.12 13.80
N VAL A 300 -6.36 -3.28 14.09
CA VAL A 300 -7.08 -4.48 14.52
C VAL A 300 -6.62 -4.94 15.90
N TYR A 301 -7.58 -5.18 16.81
CA TYR A 301 -7.39 -5.96 18.03
C TYR A 301 -7.77 -7.42 17.80
N ARG A 302 -6.95 -8.35 18.30
CA ARG A 302 -7.23 -9.79 18.28
C ARG A 302 -6.97 -10.37 19.69
N PRO A 303 -7.96 -11.01 20.35
CA PRO A 303 -7.84 -11.45 21.75
C PRO A 303 -6.65 -12.37 22.06
N ASN A 304 -6.23 -13.21 21.10
CA ASN A 304 -5.15 -14.20 21.29
C ASN A 304 -3.80 -13.77 20.68
N ARG A 305 -3.66 -12.51 20.23
CA ARG A 305 -2.40 -12.02 19.67
C ARG A 305 -1.57 -11.41 20.78
N ASP A 306 -0.39 -11.97 21.02
CA ASP A 306 0.60 -11.37 21.91
C ASP A 306 1.30 -10.22 21.18
N SER A 307 1.06 -9.00 21.62
CA SER A 307 1.67 -7.80 21.07
C SER A 307 1.80 -6.73 22.14
N THR A 308 2.87 -5.93 22.06
CA THR A 308 3.14 -4.84 23.02
C THR A 308 2.03 -3.80 22.98
N SER A 309 1.61 -3.38 21.78
CA SER A 309 0.34 -2.67 21.58
C SER A 309 -0.81 -3.65 21.41
N LEU A 310 -1.98 -3.35 21.96
CA LEU A 310 -3.22 -4.11 21.76
C LEU A 310 -3.71 -4.09 20.31
N LEU A 311 -3.41 -3.03 19.57
CA LEU A 311 -3.79 -2.88 18.17
C LEU A 311 -2.60 -3.21 17.27
N LYS A 312 -2.86 -3.85 16.14
CA LYS A 312 -1.88 -4.08 15.08
C LYS A 312 -2.48 -3.66 13.74
N GLN A 313 -1.66 -3.07 12.89
CA GLN A 313 -2.06 -2.72 11.54
C GLN A 313 -2.21 -3.99 10.70
N GLU A 314 -3.29 -4.09 9.92
CA GLU A 314 -3.51 -5.15 8.95
C GLU A 314 -3.90 -4.57 7.58
N PHE A 315 -3.16 -4.91 6.53
CA PHE A 315 -3.47 -4.53 5.15
C PHE A 315 -4.78 -5.18 4.69
N ASP A 316 -5.71 -4.39 4.15
CA ASP A 316 -7.00 -4.84 3.62
C ASP A 316 -6.90 -5.26 2.15
N GLY A 317 -6.32 -6.43 1.92
CA GLY A 317 -6.28 -7.06 0.60
C GLY A 317 -7.64 -7.43 0.02
N SER A 318 -8.69 -7.45 0.84
CA SER A 318 -10.05 -7.69 0.37
C SER A 318 -10.72 -6.44 -0.21
N ALA A 319 -10.10 -5.26 -0.02
CA ALA A 319 -10.69 -3.95 -0.27
C ALA A 319 -12.10 -3.83 0.33
N SER A 320 -12.29 -4.35 1.55
CA SER A 320 -13.55 -4.42 2.28
C SER A 320 -14.72 -4.84 1.39
N TRP A 321 -14.61 -6.05 0.85
CA TRP A 321 -15.56 -6.60 -0.11
C TRP A 321 -15.58 -5.88 -1.47
N TRP A 322 -14.38 -5.58 -1.96
CA TRP A 322 -14.11 -4.96 -3.26
C TRP A 322 -14.68 -3.54 -3.41
N THR A 323 -14.99 -2.88 -2.29
CA THR A 323 -15.58 -1.53 -2.25
C THR A 323 -14.52 -0.44 -2.25
N GLN A 324 -13.36 -0.68 -1.63
CA GLN A 324 -12.33 0.33 -1.46
C GLN A 324 -11.67 0.69 -2.80
N THR A 325 -11.34 1.98 -2.92
CA THR A 325 -10.68 2.58 -4.09
C THR A 325 -9.74 3.72 -3.75
N LEU A 326 -10.10 4.53 -2.77
CA LEU A 326 -9.32 5.71 -2.36
C LEU A 326 -8.71 5.53 -0.96
N GLY A 327 -8.61 4.26 -0.53
CA GLY A 327 -8.34 3.87 0.85
C GLY A 327 -9.45 4.27 1.83
N HIS A 328 -9.31 3.76 3.05
CA HIS A 328 -10.16 4.03 4.19
C HIS A 328 -9.95 5.44 4.75
N GLY A 329 -11.02 6.03 5.28
CA GLY A 329 -10.95 7.30 6.03
C GLY A 329 -10.57 8.52 5.18
N ASN A 330 -10.91 8.54 3.89
CA ASN A 330 -10.59 9.65 3.00
C ASN A 330 -11.30 10.96 3.44
N PRO A 331 -10.58 12.03 3.82
CA PRO A 331 -11.17 13.24 4.37
C PRO A 331 -12.00 14.03 3.35
N THR A 332 -11.64 14.00 2.07
CA THR A 332 -12.40 14.66 0.99
C THR A 332 -13.79 14.05 0.86
N LEU A 333 -13.89 12.72 0.87
CA LEU A 333 -15.18 12.04 0.78
C LEU A 333 -16.01 12.21 2.06
N ALA A 334 -15.39 12.17 3.24
CA ALA A 334 -16.06 12.44 4.51
C ALA A 334 -16.67 13.85 4.57
N LEU A 335 -15.93 14.86 4.10
CA LEU A 335 -16.43 16.23 3.97
C LEU A 335 -17.58 16.34 2.96
N ALA A 336 -17.51 15.63 1.84
CA ALA A 336 -18.61 15.59 0.87
C ALA A 336 -19.89 15.00 1.47
N ALA A 337 -19.76 13.92 2.25
CA ALA A 337 -20.89 13.31 2.97
C ALA A 337 -21.48 14.29 3.99
N ALA A 338 -20.65 14.89 4.85
CA ALA A 338 -21.10 15.81 5.89
C ALA A 338 -21.78 17.06 5.31
N HIS A 339 -21.21 17.66 4.26
CA HIS A 339 -21.81 18.80 3.58
C HIS A 339 -23.18 18.44 2.97
N ALA A 340 -23.28 17.29 2.29
CA ALA A 340 -24.56 16.84 1.72
C ALA A 340 -25.60 16.54 2.81
N ALA A 341 -25.18 15.94 3.93
CA ALA A 341 -26.05 15.68 5.08
C ALA A 341 -26.59 16.97 5.69
N GLY A 342 -25.72 17.98 5.93
CA GLY A 342 -26.14 19.27 6.47
C GLY A 342 -27.01 20.10 5.50
N ARG A 343 -26.77 19.97 4.19
CA ARG A 343 -27.52 20.71 3.17
C ARG A 343 -28.88 20.10 2.82
N TYR A 344 -28.95 18.77 2.72
CA TYR A 344 -30.13 18.09 2.20
C TYR A 344 -30.73 17.07 3.18
N GLY A 345 -29.90 16.42 4.00
CA GLY A 345 -30.29 15.18 4.66
C GLY A 345 -30.77 14.16 3.63
N HIS A 346 -31.96 13.61 3.84
CA HIS A 346 -32.67 12.81 2.85
C HIS A 346 -33.92 13.56 2.36
N ILE A 347 -34.11 13.58 1.04
CA ILE A 347 -35.25 14.22 0.36
C ILE A 347 -35.84 13.27 -0.69
N LEU A 348 -37.12 13.45 -0.99
CA LEU A 348 -37.84 12.68 -2.00
C LEU A 348 -37.26 12.94 -3.41
N PHE A 349 -36.95 11.87 -4.15
CA PHE A 349 -36.45 11.98 -5.53
C PHE A 349 -37.55 11.96 -6.62
N PRO A 350 -38.50 11.00 -6.66
CA PRO A 350 -39.49 10.96 -7.73
C PRO A 350 -40.28 12.27 -7.87
N GLY A 351 -40.37 12.79 -9.09
CA GLY A 351 -41.01 14.09 -9.39
C GLY A 351 -40.15 15.32 -9.05
N HIS A 352 -38.92 15.13 -8.59
CA HIS A 352 -37.98 16.17 -8.17
C HIS A 352 -36.57 15.89 -8.72
N THR A 353 -35.66 16.82 -8.50
CA THR A 353 -34.23 16.63 -8.79
C THR A 353 -33.40 17.37 -7.76
N HIS A 354 -32.14 17.00 -7.62
CA HIS A 354 -31.14 17.73 -6.85
C HIS A 354 -29.80 17.69 -7.58
N LYS A 355 -28.95 18.67 -7.29
CA LYS A 355 -27.69 18.85 -8.00
C LYS A 355 -26.79 17.60 -7.95
N PRO A 356 -26.56 16.95 -6.78
CA PRO A 356 -25.69 15.77 -6.72
C PRO A 356 -26.11 14.61 -7.63
N VAL A 357 -27.40 14.25 -7.70
CA VAL A 357 -27.84 13.14 -8.57
C VAL A 357 -27.73 13.50 -10.04
N LEU A 358 -28.07 14.73 -10.42
CA LEU A 358 -27.99 15.15 -11.82
C LEU A 358 -26.55 15.09 -12.32
N GLU A 359 -25.60 15.67 -11.56
CA GLU A 359 -24.17 15.62 -11.90
C GLU A 359 -23.63 14.19 -11.95
N LEU A 360 -24.08 13.32 -11.04
CA LEU A 360 -23.68 11.91 -11.04
C LEU A 360 -24.16 11.19 -12.29
N CYS A 361 -25.43 11.35 -12.64
CA CYS A 361 -26.01 10.75 -13.83
C CYS A 361 -25.31 11.25 -15.10
N GLU A 362 -25.06 12.56 -15.22
CA GLU A 362 -24.34 13.16 -16.34
C GLU A 362 -22.91 12.59 -16.45
N ARG A 363 -22.17 12.49 -15.34
CA ARG A 363 -20.82 11.89 -15.30
C ARG A 363 -20.81 10.44 -15.74
N LEU A 364 -21.79 9.66 -15.31
CA LEU A 364 -21.89 8.25 -15.70
C LEU A 364 -22.22 8.10 -17.19
N LEU A 365 -23.09 8.96 -17.72
CA LEU A 365 -23.45 8.97 -19.15
C LEU A 365 -22.30 9.46 -20.04
N GLU A 366 -21.53 10.46 -19.60
CA GLU A 366 -20.35 10.98 -20.32
C GLU A 366 -19.05 10.19 -20.05
N GLY A 367 -19.08 9.27 -19.09
CA GLY A 367 -17.97 8.40 -18.71
C GLY A 367 -18.18 6.96 -19.21
N PRO A 368 -18.47 5.98 -18.33
CA PRO A 368 -18.63 4.57 -18.73
C PRO A 368 -19.83 4.33 -19.68
N GLY A 369 -20.84 5.21 -19.67
CA GLY A 369 -21.98 5.20 -20.57
C GLY A 369 -21.73 5.81 -21.95
N LYS A 370 -20.56 6.44 -22.17
CA LYS A 370 -20.34 7.30 -23.33
C LYS A 370 -20.49 6.52 -24.64
N GLY A 371 -21.29 7.08 -25.55
CA GLY A 371 -21.51 6.52 -26.87
C GLY A 371 -22.54 5.38 -26.93
N TRP A 372 -23.14 4.97 -25.81
CA TRP A 372 -24.19 3.95 -25.83
C TRP A 372 -25.36 4.21 -24.86
N ALA A 373 -25.13 4.73 -23.66
CA ALA A 373 -26.19 4.97 -22.67
C ALA A 373 -26.81 6.36 -22.81
N ASN A 374 -28.11 6.48 -22.48
CA ASN A 374 -28.85 7.76 -22.51
C ASN A 374 -29.66 8.03 -21.25
N LYS A 375 -29.81 7.03 -20.38
CA LYS A 375 -30.59 7.11 -19.14
C LYS A 375 -29.86 6.41 -18.01
N ALA A 376 -29.96 6.99 -16.82
CA ALA A 376 -29.43 6.45 -15.59
C ALA A 376 -30.56 6.30 -14.57
N PHE A 377 -30.56 5.19 -13.85
CA PHE A 377 -31.49 4.89 -12.76
C PHE A 377 -30.68 4.62 -11.50
N VAL A 378 -30.97 5.28 -10.39
CA VAL A 378 -30.17 5.19 -9.15
C VAL A 378 -30.85 4.29 -8.12
N THR A 379 -30.10 3.42 -7.45
CA THR A 379 -30.56 2.48 -6.42
C THR A 379 -29.56 2.40 -5.26
N ASP A 380 -29.76 1.46 -4.33
CA ASP A 380 -29.02 1.43 -3.05
C ASP A 380 -27.76 0.54 -3.08
N ASN A 381 -27.80 -0.57 -3.82
CA ASN A 381 -26.69 -1.53 -3.91
C ASN A 381 -26.65 -2.30 -5.24
N GLY A 382 -25.63 -3.13 -5.45
CA GLY A 382 -25.46 -3.92 -6.68
C GLY A 382 -26.65 -4.82 -7.03
N SER A 383 -27.21 -5.54 -6.04
CA SER A 383 -28.35 -6.45 -6.28
C SER A 383 -29.58 -5.68 -6.78
N THR A 384 -29.87 -4.53 -6.18
CA THR A 384 -30.99 -3.68 -6.61
C THR A 384 -30.78 -3.07 -8.00
N ALA A 385 -29.55 -2.71 -8.35
CA ALA A 385 -29.21 -2.23 -9.68
C ALA A 385 -29.36 -3.34 -10.74
N MET A 386 -29.01 -4.58 -10.39
CA MET A 386 -29.21 -5.75 -11.24
C MET A 386 -30.69 -6.11 -11.40
N GLU A 387 -31.51 -6.02 -10.36
CA GLU A 387 -32.96 -6.20 -10.52
C GLU A 387 -33.61 -5.14 -11.42
N VAL A 388 -33.15 -3.88 -11.33
CA VAL A 388 -33.55 -2.83 -12.27
C VAL A 388 -33.11 -3.20 -13.69
N ALA A 389 -31.86 -3.65 -13.86
CA ALA A 389 -31.33 -4.02 -15.17
C ALA A 389 -32.13 -5.18 -15.81
N LEU A 390 -32.42 -6.22 -15.03
CA LEU A 390 -33.24 -7.36 -15.45
C LEU A 390 -34.65 -6.92 -15.84
N LYS A 391 -35.30 -6.06 -15.04
CA LYS A 391 -36.65 -5.53 -15.38
C LYS A 391 -36.63 -4.74 -16.69
N ILE A 392 -35.58 -3.95 -16.93
CA ILE A 392 -35.40 -3.19 -18.17
C ILE A 392 -35.26 -4.13 -19.37
N ALA A 393 -34.32 -5.07 -19.32
CA ALA A 393 -34.05 -6.00 -20.41
C ALA A 393 -35.26 -6.92 -20.71
N LEU A 394 -35.85 -7.53 -19.68
CA LEU A 394 -36.99 -8.43 -19.86
C LEU A 394 -38.24 -7.70 -20.36
N ARG A 395 -38.42 -6.42 -20.03
CA ARG A 395 -39.49 -5.60 -20.60
C ARG A 395 -39.28 -5.37 -22.10
N ALA A 396 -38.06 -5.01 -22.52
CA ALA A 396 -37.73 -4.84 -23.93
C ALA A 396 -37.94 -6.13 -24.72
N ALA A 397 -37.45 -7.27 -24.20
CA ALA A 397 -37.70 -8.58 -24.81
C ALA A 397 -39.20 -8.95 -24.82
N SER A 398 -39.96 -8.60 -23.78
CA SER A 398 -41.41 -8.85 -23.76
C SER A 398 -42.18 -8.01 -24.78
N LYS A 399 -41.71 -6.80 -25.08
CA LYS A 399 -42.30 -5.94 -26.13
C LYS A 399 -41.95 -6.47 -27.52
N LYS A 400 -40.72 -6.97 -27.71
CA LYS A 400 -40.23 -7.49 -29.00
C LYS A 400 -40.74 -8.89 -29.34
N TYR A 401 -40.84 -9.78 -28.35
CA TYR A 401 -41.10 -11.22 -28.54
C TYR A 401 -42.42 -11.69 -27.89
N GLY A 402 -43.25 -10.76 -27.39
CA GLY A 402 -44.45 -11.07 -26.63
C GLY A 402 -44.19 -11.36 -25.14
N ARG A 403 -45.25 -11.25 -24.33
CA ARG A 403 -45.18 -11.34 -22.87
C ARG A 403 -45.30 -12.80 -22.39
N THR A 404 -44.19 -13.40 -21.98
CA THR A 404 -44.13 -14.72 -21.32
C THR A 404 -43.08 -14.71 -20.21
N GLN A 405 -43.01 -15.78 -19.40
CA GLN A 405 -41.88 -15.98 -18.49
C GLN A 405 -40.65 -16.41 -19.29
N ARG A 406 -39.55 -15.67 -19.17
CA ARG A 406 -38.30 -15.90 -19.92
C ARG A 406 -37.13 -16.10 -18.96
N GLY A 407 -36.25 -17.03 -19.29
CA GLY A 407 -34.97 -17.20 -18.63
C GLY A 407 -33.92 -16.21 -19.14
N VAL A 408 -32.77 -16.21 -18.50
CA VAL A 408 -31.59 -15.45 -18.95
C VAL A 408 -30.52 -16.40 -19.48
N ILE A 409 -29.64 -15.89 -20.33
CA ILE A 409 -28.38 -16.53 -20.70
C ILE A 409 -27.28 -15.89 -19.85
N GLY A 410 -26.40 -16.69 -19.26
CA GLY A 410 -25.25 -16.21 -18.49
C GLY A 410 -24.05 -17.13 -18.60
N LEU A 411 -23.10 -16.98 -17.67
CA LEU A 411 -21.92 -17.83 -17.55
C LEU A 411 -21.92 -18.58 -16.21
N SER A 412 -21.46 -19.83 -16.23
CA SER A 412 -21.33 -20.62 -15.00
C SER A 412 -20.30 -19.95 -14.08
N GLY A 413 -20.62 -19.82 -12.80
CA GLY A 413 -19.85 -19.09 -11.79
C GLY A 413 -20.22 -17.60 -11.64
N SER A 414 -21.13 -17.07 -12.46
CA SER A 414 -21.57 -15.67 -12.35
C SER A 414 -22.42 -15.40 -11.11
N TYR A 415 -22.29 -14.18 -10.57
CA TYR A 415 -22.99 -13.71 -9.39
C TYR A 415 -23.49 -12.27 -9.58
N HIS A 416 -24.78 -12.05 -9.30
CA HIS A 416 -25.44 -10.75 -9.54
C HIS A 416 -26.07 -10.12 -8.30
N GLY A 417 -25.82 -10.69 -7.11
CA GLY A 417 -26.39 -10.22 -5.84
C GLY A 417 -27.38 -11.18 -5.17
N ASP A 418 -27.85 -10.79 -3.98
CA ASP A 418 -28.57 -11.70 -3.08
C ASP A 418 -30.09 -11.43 -3.01
N THR A 419 -30.59 -10.44 -3.75
CA THR A 419 -32.04 -10.28 -3.90
C THR A 419 -32.57 -11.30 -4.90
N ILE A 420 -33.84 -11.69 -4.76
CA ILE A 420 -34.35 -12.88 -5.46
C ILE A 420 -34.24 -12.77 -6.98
N GLY A 421 -34.47 -11.59 -7.56
CA GLY A 421 -34.36 -11.40 -9.01
C GLY A 421 -32.91 -11.53 -9.50
N SER A 422 -31.95 -11.05 -8.72
CA SER A 422 -30.52 -11.24 -8.99
C SER A 422 -30.10 -12.70 -8.86
N MET A 423 -30.55 -13.40 -7.80
CA MET A 423 -30.25 -14.82 -7.61
C MET A 423 -30.79 -15.66 -8.76
N ASP A 424 -32.02 -15.40 -9.20
CA ASP A 424 -32.67 -16.10 -10.33
C ASP A 424 -31.94 -15.90 -11.67
N ALA A 425 -31.07 -14.89 -11.78
CA ALA A 425 -30.22 -14.63 -12.93
C ALA A 425 -28.83 -15.29 -12.85
N SER A 426 -28.51 -15.92 -11.72
CA SER A 426 -27.28 -16.71 -11.51
C SER A 426 -27.59 -18.20 -11.57
N GLU A 427 -26.57 -19.02 -11.90
CA GLU A 427 -26.74 -20.47 -11.92
C GLU A 427 -26.99 -21.05 -10.52
N PRO A 428 -27.57 -22.27 -10.41
CA PRO A 428 -27.63 -22.97 -9.13
C PRO A 428 -26.23 -23.15 -8.52
N SER A 429 -26.03 -22.58 -7.33
CA SER A 429 -24.74 -22.54 -6.63
C SER A 429 -24.92 -22.62 -5.11
N VAL A 430 -23.81 -22.59 -4.37
CA VAL A 430 -23.82 -22.55 -2.89
C VAL A 430 -24.54 -21.33 -2.32
N TYR A 431 -24.72 -20.26 -3.10
CA TYR A 431 -25.31 -19.00 -2.64
C TYR A 431 -26.84 -18.97 -2.74
N ASN A 432 -27.44 -19.73 -3.67
CA ASN A 432 -28.87 -19.63 -3.98
C ASN A 432 -29.63 -20.96 -3.91
N ASN A 433 -28.96 -22.11 -4.05
CA ASN A 433 -29.64 -23.41 -4.16
C ASN A 433 -30.38 -23.82 -2.87
N ALA A 434 -29.97 -23.29 -1.72
CA ALA A 434 -30.62 -23.52 -0.43
C ALA A 434 -31.75 -22.51 -0.13
N VAL A 435 -31.95 -21.49 -0.96
CA VAL A 435 -32.93 -20.43 -0.75
C VAL A 435 -34.31 -20.90 -1.25
N GLU A 436 -35.32 -20.90 -0.39
CA GLU A 436 -36.58 -21.65 -0.59
C GLU A 436 -37.39 -21.26 -1.83
N TRP A 437 -37.27 -20.00 -2.27
CA TRP A 437 -37.99 -19.45 -3.42
C TRP A 437 -37.09 -19.15 -4.64
N TYR A 438 -35.80 -19.55 -4.59
CA TYR A 438 -34.90 -19.41 -5.73
C TYR A 438 -35.41 -20.25 -6.92
N SER A 439 -35.39 -19.65 -8.11
CA SER A 439 -35.74 -20.34 -9.34
C SER A 439 -34.89 -19.82 -10.49
N PRO A 440 -34.17 -20.68 -11.24
CA PRO A 440 -33.40 -20.23 -12.40
C PRO A 440 -34.28 -19.77 -13.58
N ARG A 441 -35.62 -19.84 -13.46
CA ARG A 441 -36.63 -19.39 -14.45
C ARG A 441 -36.37 -19.84 -15.89
N GLY A 442 -35.81 -21.03 -16.09
CA GLY A 442 -35.48 -21.58 -17.41
C GLY A 442 -34.18 -21.04 -18.03
N GLY A 443 -33.39 -20.29 -17.25
CA GLY A 443 -32.08 -19.76 -17.65
C GLY A 443 -31.04 -20.84 -17.97
N PHE A 444 -29.99 -20.41 -18.65
CA PHE A 444 -28.88 -21.27 -19.08
C PHE A 444 -27.55 -20.53 -18.93
N TRP A 445 -26.55 -21.23 -18.40
CA TRP A 445 -25.23 -20.67 -18.14
C TRP A 445 -24.18 -21.49 -18.90
N PHE A 446 -23.32 -20.80 -19.64
CA PHE A 446 -22.23 -21.41 -20.40
C PHE A 446 -20.98 -21.58 -19.52
N ASP A 447 -20.35 -22.75 -19.62
CA ASP A 447 -19.00 -22.97 -19.08
C ASP A 447 -17.99 -22.24 -19.97
N ALA A 448 -17.67 -21.00 -19.60
CA ALA A 448 -16.75 -20.18 -20.36
C ALA A 448 -15.29 -20.64 -20.19
N PRO A 449 -14.46 -20.57 -21.24
CA PRO A 449 -13.03 -20.76 -21.12
C PRO A 449 -12.40 -19.73 -20.16
N LEU A 450 -11.50 -20.20 -19.31
CA LEU A 450 -10.83 -19.40 -18.30
C LEU A 450 -9.36 -19.15 -18.66
N ILE A 451 -8.88 -17.95 -18.37
CA ILE A 451 -7.49 -17.52 -18.54
C ILE A 451 -6.74 -17.67 -17.21
N LYS A 452 -5.51 -18.18 -17.27
CA LYS A 452 -4.54 -18.08 -16.17
C LYS A 452 -3.12 -17.81 -16.70
N TYR A 453 -2.29 -17.13 -15.93
CA TYR A 453 -0.85 -16.99 -16.19
C TYR A 453 -0.06 -17.97 -15.33
N LYS A 454 0.78 -18.80 -15.96
CA LYS A 454 1.59 -19.83 -15.30
C LYS A 454 2.92 -20.00 -16.01
N SER A 455 4.02 -19.94 -15.25
CA SER A 455 5.37 -20.23 -15.75
C SER A 455 5.71 -19.53 -17.07
N GLY A 456 5.45 -18.22 -17.15
CA GLY A 456 5.75 -17.42 -18.34
C GLY A 456 4.70 -17.46 -19.46
N LYS A 457 3.65 -18.29 -19.34
CA LYS A 457 2.66 -18.49 -20.40
C LYS A 457 1.24 -18.17 -19.95
N VAL A 458 0.44 -17.66 -20.88
CA VAL A 458 -1.01 -17.53 -20.73
C VAL A 458 -1.67 -18.81 -21.21
N ILE A 459 -2.34 -19.49 -20.28
CA ILE A 459 -3.02 -20.76 -20.51
C ILE A 459 -4.54 -20.48 -20.53
N LEU A 460 -5.21 -20.99 -21.56
CA LEU A 460 -6.65 -21.13 -21.58
C LEU A 460 -7.04 -22.52 -21.12
N LYS A 461 -8.09 -22.59 -20.31
CA LYS A 461 -8.76 -23.82 -19.90
C LYS A 461 -10.20 -23.79 -20.38
N GLY A 462 -10.62 -24.75 -21.21
CA GLY A 462 -11.99 -24.85 -21.72
C GLY A 462 -12.59 -26.25 -21.57
N ALA A 463 -13.91 -26.36 -21.63
CA ALA A 463 -14.61 -27.64 -21.53
C ALA A 463 -14.51 -28.43 -22.85
N VAL A 464 -14.30 -29.75 -22.79
CA VAL A 464 -14.28 -30.63 -23.98
C VAL A 464 -15.61 -30.58 -24.74
N ALA A 465 -16.72 -30.33 -24.04
CA ALA A 465 -18.05 -30.19 -24.64
C ALA A 465 -18.16 -29.05 -25.65
N MET A 466 -17.27 -28.04 -25.60
CA MET A 466 -17.24 -26.96 -26.59
C MET A 466 -16.48 -27.31 -27.88
N GLY A 467 -15.86 -28.50 -27.90
CA GLY A 467 -14.85 -28.89 -28.88
C GLY A 467 -13.44 -28.56 -28.40
N VAL A 468 -12.46 -29.29 -28.94
CA VAL A 468 -11.06 -29.23 -28.53
C VAL A 468 -10.26 -28.50 -29.61
N PRO A 469 -9.63 -27.36 -29.31
CA PRO A 469 -8.78 -26.66 -30.26
C PRO A 469 -7.52 -27.46 -30.59
N GLU A 470 -6.97 -27.24 -31.78
CA GLU A 470 -5.75 -27.92 -32.21
C GLU A 470 -4.59 -27.62 -31.26
N ASN A 471 -3.78 -28.64 -30.93
CA ASN A 471 -2.66 -28.58 -29.99
C ASN A 471 -3.03 -28.36 -28.51
N ALA A 472 -4.31 -28.43 -28.14
CA ALA A 472 -4.72 -28.43 -26.74
C ALA A 472 -4.43 -29.79 -26.08
N VAL A 473 -4.04 -29.76 -24.81
CA VAL A 473 -3.87 -30.95 -23.97
C VAL A 473 -5.19 -31.25 -23.28
N VAL A 474 -5.74 -32.44 -23.52
CA VAL A 474 -7.01 -32.87 -22.93
C VAL A 474 -6.77 -33.60 -21.61
N ASN A 475 -7.46 -33.17 -20.55
CA ASN A 475 -7.38 -33.72 -19.20
C ASN A 475 -8.79 -34.05 -18.69
N GLY A 476 -9.31 -35.21 -19.10
CA GLY A 476 -10.66 -35.63 -18.72
C GLY A 476 -11.73 -34.83 -19.46
N ASP A 477 -12.46 -33.98 -18.75
CA ASP A 477 -13.59 -33.18 -19.24
C ASP A 477 -13.20 -31.75 -19.66
N TYR A 478 -11.95 -31.35 -19.45
CA TYR A 478 -11.41 -30.06 -19.91
C TYR A 478 -10.16 -30.22 -20.77
N TRP A 479 -9.84 -29.17 -21.51
CA TRP A 479 -8.59 -29.01 -22.25
C TRP A 479 -7.84 -27.77 -21.77
N GLU A 480 -6.53 -27.77 -21.91
CA GLU A 480 -5.67 -26.60 -21.70
C GLU A 480 -4.80 -26.33 -22.93
N ILE A 481 -4.63 -25.05 -23.28
CA ILE A 481 -3.77 -24.62 -24.38
C ILE A 481 -3.05 -23.32 -24.01
N ALA A 482 -1.75 -23.24 -24.30
CA ALA A 482 -1.01 -21.99 -24.19
C ALA A 482 -1.27 -21.13 -25.43
N ILE A 483 -1.74 -19.89 -25.24
CA ILE A 483 -2.15 -19.01 -26.34
C ILE A 483 -1.21 -17.83 -26.59
N SER A 484 -0.40 -17.46 -25.60
CA SER A 484 0.62 -16.41 -25.71
C SER A 484 1.57 -16.48 -24.51
N ASP A 485 2.71 -15.82 -24.61
CA ASP A 485 3.66 -15.57 -23.52
C ASP A 485 3.33 -14.28 -22.75
N SER A 486 2.35 -13.48 -23.22
CA SER A 486 1.95 -12.20 -22.65
C SER A 486 0.45 -12.11 -22.43
N LEU A 487 0.04 -11.60 -21.26
CA LEU A 487 -1.36 -11.28 -20.98
C LEU A 487 -1.89 -10.23 -21.99
N SER A 488 -1.07 -9.26 -22.40
CA SER A 488 -1.49 -8.20 -23.33
C SER A 488 -1.95 -8.75 -24.67
N ASP A 489 -1.26 -9.78 -25.18
CA ASP A 489 -1.64 -10.48 -26.41
C ASP A 489 -2.93 -11.30 -26.23
N ALA A 490 -3.10 -11.94 -25.06
CA ALA A 490 -4.30 -12.72 -24.75
C ALA A 490 -5.56 -11.84 -24.71
N TYR A 491 -5.43 -10.58 -24.28
CA TYR A 491 -6.53 -9.62 -24.22
C TYR A 491 -6.69 -8.77 -25.51
N ASN A 492 -5.82 -8.96 -26.52
CA ASN A 492 -5.94 -8.29 -27.81
C ASN A 492 -7.03 -8.95 -28.68
N LEU A 493 -8.27 -8.50 -28.54
CA LEU A 493 -9.42 -9.06 -29.26
C LEU A 493 -9.37 -8.83 -30.77
N ASP A 494 -8.84 -7.70 -31.25
CA ASP A 494 -8.76 -7.41 -32.69
C ASP A 494 -7.95 -8.47 -33.45
N LYS A 495 -6.91 -9.01 -32.79
CA LYS A 495 -6.11 -10.12 -33.29
C LYS A 495 -6.86 -11.44 -33.13
N ARG A 496 -7.42 -11.71 -31.94
CA ARG A 496 -7.99 -13.02 -31.59
C ARG A 496 -9.35 -13.31 -32.23
N ILE A 497 -10.13 -12.30 -32.59
CA ILE A 497 -11.46 -12.50 -33.20
C ILE A 497 -11.39 -13.20 -34.56
N LYS A 498 -10.22 -13.16 -35.23
CA LYS A 498 -9.95 -13.80 -36.52
C LYS A 498 -9.36 -15.22 -36.40
N SER A 499 -9.22 -15.73 -35.17
CA SER A 499 -8.63 -17.05 -34.91
C SER A 499 -9.63 -18.19 -35.08
N ASP A 500 -9.12 -19.42 -35.29
CA ASP A 500 -9.96 -20.63 -35.34
C ASP A 500 -10.72 -20.87 -34.03
N LEU A 501 -10.16 -20.39 -32.91
CA LEU A 501 -10.82 -20.44 -31.60
C LEU A 501 -12.11 -19.60 -31.57
N SER A 502 -12.13 -18.45 -32.28
CA SER A 502 -13.33 -17.62 -32.45
C SER A 502 -14.44 -18.38 -33.18
N THR A 503 -14.08 -19.11 -34.25
CA THR A 503 -15.00 -19.97 -34.99
C THR A 503 -15.53 -21.09 -34.11
N LEU A 504 -14.65 -21.79 -33.38
CA LEU A 504 -15.02 -22.84 -32.43
C LEU A 504 -16.04 -22.34 -31.40
N TYR A 505 -15.77 -21.18 -30.79
CA TYR A 505 -16.67 -20.57 -29.81
C TYR A 505 -18.02 -20.21 -30.42
N ARG A 506 -18.02 -19.65 -31.63
CA ARG A 506 -19.24 -19.24 -32.33
C ARG A 506 -20.11 -20.45 -32.65
N ASP A 507 -19.52 -21.50 -33.20
CA ASP A 507 -20.20 -22.74 -33.53
C ASP A 507 -20.79 -23.39 -32.28
N PHE A 508 -20.00 -23.48 -31.20
CA PHE A 508 -20.47 -24.02 -29.93
C PHE A 508 -21.68 -23.22 -29.39
N VAL A 509 -21.54 -21.90 -29.26
CA VAL A 509 -22.61 -21.05 -28.73
C VAL A 509 -23.86 -21.16 -29.61
N GLN A 510 -23.71 -21.06 -30.94
CA GLN A 510 -24.84 -21.10 -31.86
C GLN A 510 -25.57 -22.45 -31.81
N GLN A 511 -24.84 -23.58 -31.83
CA GLN A 511 -25.46 -24.91 -31.78
C GLN A 511 -26.17 -25.14 -30.44
N THR A 512 -25.58 -24.67 -29.34
CA THR A 512 -26.22 -24.74 -28.03
C THR A 512 -27.50 -23.91 -27.98
N LEU A 513 -27.49 -22.68 -28.51
CA LEU A 513 -28.70 -21.84 -28.57
C LEU A 513 -29.80 -22.49 -29.43
N ILE A 514 -29.46 -22.99 -30.62
CA ILE A 514 -30.41 -23.68 -31.50
C ILE A 514 -31.05 -24.87 -30.77
N LYS A 515 -30.23 -25.70 -30.11
CA LYS A 515 -30.71 -26.83 -29.32
C LYS A 515 -31.66 -26.40 -28.22
N LEU A 516 -31.26 -25.45 -27.38
CA LEU A 516 -32.04 -25.01 -26.21
C LEU A 516 -33.37 -24.35 -26.61
N VAL A 517 -33.35 -23.53 -27.66
CA VAL A 517 -34.56 -22.92 -28.23
C VAL A 517 -35.46 -23.98 -28.85
N GLY A 518 -34.90 -24.98 -29.54
CA GLY A 518 -35.63 -26.13 -30.07
C GLY A 518 -36.25 -27.03 -29.00
N GLU A 519 -35.65 -27.09 -27.81
CA GLU A 519 -36.20 -27.74 -26.60
C GLU A 519 -37.31 -26.89 -25.92
N GLY A 520 -37.65 -25.72 -26.47
CA GLY A 520 -38.72 -24.86 -25.99
C GLY A 520 -38.31 -23.83 -24.95
N ARG A 521 -37.00 -23.67 -24.66
CA ARG A 521 -36.53 -22.63 -23.73
C ARG A 521 -36.66 -21.25 -24.36
N GLN A 522 -37.21 -20.31 -23.60
CA GLN A 522 -37.38 -18.93 -24.03
C GLN A 522 -36.47 -18.00 -23.23
N PHE A 523 -35.62 -17.24 -23.92
CA PHE A 523 -34.66 -16.34 -23.30
C PHE A 523 -35.07 -14.87 -23.48
N GLY A 524 -34.73 -14.03 -22.51
CA GLY A 524 -35.09 -12.60 -22.51
C GLY A 524 -33.93 -11.64 -22.36
N ALA A 525 -32.75 -12.10 -21.95
CA ALA A 525 -31.55 -11.28 -21.81
C ALA A 525 -30.29 -12.15 -21.80
N LEU A 526 -29.15 -11.55 -22.17
CA LEU A 526 -27.80 -12.05 -21.88
C LEU A 526 -27.22 -11.24 -20.71
N VAL A 527 -26.77 -11.91 -19.65
CA VAL A 527 -26.25 -11.27 -18.43
C VAL A 527 -24.82 -11.73 -18.19
N LEU A 528 -23.88 -10.78 -18.06
CA LEU A 528 -22.46 -11.07 -17.94
C LEU A 528 -21.82 -10.22 -16.83
N GLU A 529 -20.99 -10.83 -15.99
CA GLU A 529 -19.87 -10.11 -15.35
C GLU A 529 -18.72 -10.07 -16.38
N PRO A 530 -18.32 -8.88 -16.89
CA PRO A 530 -17.27 -8.80 -17.91
C PRO A 530 -15.89 -9.14 -17.33
N LEU A 531 -15.08 -9.89 -18.08
CA LEU A 531 -13.67 -10.25 -17.82
C LEU A 531 -13.42 -11.11 -16.57
N ILE A 532 -13.91 -10.73 -15.39
CA ILE A 532 -13.73 -11.49 -14.14
C ILE A 532 -15.07 -11.68 -13.45
N MET A 533 -15.44 -12.95 -13.20
CA MET A 533 -16.56 -13.30 -12.32
C MET A 533 -16.06 -13.36 -10.87
N GLY A 534 -16.46 -12.39 -10.06
CA GLY A 534 -15.86 -12.15 -8.74
C GLY A 534 -16.19 -13.25 -7.74
N ALA A 535 -17.47 -13.35 -7.35
CA ALA A 535 -17.90 -14.25 -6.28
C ALA A 535 -17.85 -15.74 -6.65
N GLY A 536 -17.77 -16.06 -7.95
CA GLY A 536 -17.52 -17.40 -8.46
C GLY A 536 -16.10 -17.93 -8.19
N GLY A 537 -15.20 -17.09 -7.67
CA GLY A 537 -13.82 -17.47 -7.34
C GLY A 537 -12.77 -16.70 -8.12
N MET A 538 -13.04 -15.43 -8.45
CA MET A 538 -12.21 -14.60 -9.33
C MET A 538 -11.92 -15.28 -10.67
N LEU A 539 -12.95 -15.88 -11.27
CA LEU A 539 -12.83 -16.64 -12.51
C LEU A 539 -12.58 -15.68 -13.65
N SER A 540 -11.38 -15.76 -14.21
CA SER A 540 -10.90 -14.89 -15.27
C SER A 540 -11.36 -15.43 -16.62
N VAL A 541 -12.41 -14.86 -17.18
CA VAL A 541 -13.04 -15.34 -18.41
C VAL A 541 -12.26 -14.89 -19.63
N ASP A 542 -12.14 -15.76 -20.63
CA ASP A 542 -11.60 -15.38 -21.92
C ASP A 542 -12.44 -14.26 -22.58
N PRO A 543 -11.89 -13.04 -22.77
CA PRO A 543 -12.63 -11.95 -23.40
C PRO A 543 -13.08 -12.29 -24.82
N LEU A 544 -12.38 -13.19 -25.53
CA LEU A 544 -12.79 -13.63 -26.86
C LEU A 544 -14.11 -14.38 -26.79
N PHE A 545 -14.27 -15.27 -25.81
CA PHE A 545 -15.50 -16.03 -25.63
C PHE A 545 -16.68 -15.10 -25.31
N GLN A 546 -16.50 -14.15 -24.39
CA GLN A 546 -17.55 -13.17 -24.06
C GLN A 546 -17.95 -12.34 -25.28
N ARG A 547 -16.98 -11.87 -26.08
CA ARG A 547 -17.26 -11.14 -27.31
C ARG A 547 -18.03 -12.01 -28.31
N VAL A 548 -17.60 -13.24 -28.55
CA VAL A 548 -18.27 -14.16 -29.47
C VAL A 548 -19.68 -14.50 -28.99
N LEU A 549 -19.89 -14.69 -27.68
CA LEU A 549 -21.20 -14.93 -27.09
C LEU A 549 -22.15 -13.75 -27.36
N ILE A 550 -21.70 -12.51 -27.09
CA ILE A 550 -22.47 -11.29 -27.36
C ILE A 550 -22.84 -11.19 -28.85
N ASP A 551 -21.85 -11.32 -29.74
CA ASP A 551 -22.06 -11.20 -31.18
C ASP A 551 -23.00 -12.30 -31.70
N THR A 552 -22.89 -13.52 -31.18
CA THR A 552 -23.73 -14.65 -31.59
C THR A 552 -25.17 -14.46 -31.09
N VAL A 553 -25.38 -14.01 -29.86
CA VAL A 553 -26.73 -13.70 -29.36
C VAL A 553 -27.37 -12.60 -30.19
N ARG A 554 -26.65 -11.51 -30.50
CA ARG A 554 -27.16 -10.42 -31.34
C ARG A 554 -27.48 -10.87 -32.77
N ALA A 555 -26.62 -11.70 -33.38
CA ALA A 555 -26.80 -12.17 -34.75
C ALA A 555 -27.95 -13.18 -34.95
N ASN A 556 -28.46 -13.79 -33.87
CA ASN A 556 -29.46 -14.86 -33.92
C ASN A 556 -30.88 -14.40 -33.57
N GLU A 557 -31.25 -13.16 -33.91
CA GLU A 557 -32.61 -12.62 -33.69
C GLU A 557 -33.74 -13.53 -34.19
N LYS A 558 -33.60 -14.08 -35.40
CA LYS A 558 -34.61 -14.96 -35.99
C LYS A 558 -34.88 -16.19 -35.13
N LEU A 559 -33.84 -16.74 -34.49
CA LEU A 559 -33.96 -17.90 -33.61
C LEU A 559 -34.90 -17.60 -32.43
N PHE A 560 -34.81 -16.40 -31.85
CA PHE A 560 -35.69 -15.99 -30.75
C PHE A 560 -37.08 -15.55 -31.25
N ALA A 561 -37.16 -14.96 -32.44
CA ALA A 561 -38.42 -14.55 -33.06
C ALA A 561 -39.34 -15.73 -33.44
N GLU A 562 -38.77 -16.86 -33.89
CA GLU A 562 -39.54 -18.07 -34.22
C GLU A 562 -40.43 -18.55 -33.06
N GLN A 563 -39.96 -18.41 -31.82
CA GLN A 563 -40.74 -18.75 -30.63
C GLN A 563 -41.84 -17.73 -30.30
N ALA A 564 -41.74 -16.50 -30.79
CA ALA A 564 -42.69 -15.42 -30.55
C ALA A 564 -43.88 -15.45 -31.54
N GLY A 565 -43.70 -16.01 -32.73
CA GLY A 565 -44.74 -16.08 -33.77
C GLY A 565 -45.29 -14.69 -34.11
N GLU A 566 -46.63 -14.54 -34.10
CA GLU A 566 -47.31 -13.26 -34.39
C GLU A 566 -47.02 -12.15 -33.37
N ALA A 567 -46.45 -12.47 -32.21
CA ALA A 567 -46.10 -11.47 -31.20
C ALA A 567 -44.75 -10.78 -31.47
N TYR A 568 -44.02 -11.19 -32.51
CA TYR A 568 -42.75 -10.58 -32.88
C TYR A 568 -42.95 -9.20 -33.52
N THR A 569 -42.16 -8.22 -33.07
CA THR A 569 -42.12 -6.88 -33.66
C THR A 569 -40.70 -6.53 -34.13
N GLU A 570 -40.54 -6.24 -35.41
CA GLU A 570 -39.26 -5.82 -36.02
C GLU A 570 -38.93 -4.34 -35.72
N GLY A 571 -37.65 -3.95 -35.83
CA GLY A 571 -37.25 -2.53 -35.84
C GLY A 571 -36.90 -1.89 -34.49
N GLN A 572 -36.44 -2.67 -33.51
CA GLN A 572 -35.81 -2.12 -32.29
C GLN A 572 -34.33 -1.76 -32.57
N GLU A 573 -33.76 -0.77 -31.87
CA GLU A 573 -32.32 -0.38 -32.01
C GLU A 573 -31.31 -1.41 -31.45
N TRP A 574 -31.79 -2.59 -31.07
CA TRP A 574 -30.99 -3.68 -30.53
C TRP A 574 -31.40 -5.00 -31.19
N ASP A 575 -30.41 -5.84 -31.47
CA ASP A 575 -30.58 -7.11 -32.16
C ASP A 575 -30.53 -8.29 -31.19
N GLY A 576 -31.27 -9.37 -31.50
CA GLY A 576 -31.17 -10.61 -30.74
C GLY A 576 -31.80 -10.53 -29.35
N LEU A 577 -31.00 -10.47 -28.28
CA LEU A 577 -31.46 -10.27 -26.90
C LEU A 577 -30.74 -9.07 -26.28
N PRO A 578 -31.37 -8.30 -25.36
CA PRO A 578 -30.68 -7.23 -24.65
C PRO A 578 -29.51 -7.78 -23.83
N VAL A 579 -28.37 -7.11 -23.90
CA VAL A 579 -27.14 -7.47 -23.20
C VAL A 579 -26.98 -6.62 -21.95
N ILE A 580 -26.85 -7.27 -20.79
CA ILE A 580 -26.59 -6.66 -19.50
C ILE A 580 -25.14 -6.90 -19.10
N PHE A 581 -24.41 -5.82 -18.82
CA PHE A 581 -23.13 -5.90 -18.11
C PHE A 581 -23.32 -5.62 -16.63
N ASP A 582 -22.95 -6.59 -15.80
CA ASP A 582 -22.78 -6.39 -14.37
C ASP A 582 -21.36 -5.84 -14.12
N GLU A 583 -21.25 -4.51 -14.12
CA GLU A 583 -20.01 -3.80 -13.82
C GLU A 583 -19.88 -3.42 -12.33
N VAL A 584 -20.69 -4.03 -11.44
CA VAL A 584 -20.67 -3.76 -10.00
C VAL A 584 -19.31 -4.05 -9.40
N PHE A 585 -18.60 -5.10 -9.87
CA PHE A 585 -17.23 -5.40 -9.47
C PHE A 585 -16.21 -4.73 -10.39
N VAL A 586 -16.31 -4.93 -11.70
CA VAL A 586 -15.22 -4.69 -12.67
C VAL A 586 -15.17 -3.28 -13.25
N GLY A 587 -16.25 -2.50 -13.10
CA GLY A 587 -16.32 -1.14 -13.64
C GLY A 587 -15.44 -0.15 -12.86
N LEU A 588 -15.38 1.08 -13.37
CA LEU A 588 -14.81 2.24 -12.68
C LEU A 588 -13.32 2.04 -12.29
N TYR A 589 -12.50 1.59 -13.24
CA TYR A 589 -11.05 1.39 -13.07
C TYR A 589 -10.61 0.23 -12.16
N ARG A 590 -11.52 -0.62 -11.65
CA ARG A 590 -11.15 -1.85 -10.92
C ARG A 590 -10.09 -2.66 -11.67
N LEU A 591 -10.31 -2.89 -12.96
CA LEU A 591 -9.41 -3.66 -13.84
C LEU A 591 -8.49 -2.76 -14.68
N GLY A 592 -8.27 -1.51 -14.25
CA GLY A 592 -7.36 -0.55 -14.91
C GLY A 592 -8.01 0.27 -16.02
N GLN A 593 -9.18 -0.16 -16.51
CA GLN A 593 -10.00 0.56 -17.50
C GLN A 593 -11.28 1.09 -16.87
N LEU A 594 -11.79 2.23 -17.35
CA LEU A 594 -13.03 2.84 -16.84
C LEU A 594 -14.23 1.90 -16.99
N THR A 595 -14.27 1.16 -18.09
CA THR A 595 -15.29 0.16 -18.41
C THR A 595 -14.65 -0.96 -19.25
N PRO A 596 -15.06 -2.22 -19.09
CA PRO A 596 -14.58 -3.35 -19.91
C PRO A 596 -15.03 -3.27 -21.38
N VAL A 597 -15.89 -2.31 -21.76
CA VAL A 597 -16.26 -2.05 -23.17
C VAL A 597 -15.04 -1.81 -24.05
N SER A 598 -13.98 -1.16 -23.54
CA SER A 598 -12.75 -0.92 -24.30
C SER A 598 -11.98 -2.20 -24.63
N ILE A 599 -12.11 -3.23 -23.80
CA ILE A 599 -11.47 -4.54 -23.99
C ILE A 599 -12.36 -5.45 -24.85
N LEU A 600 -13.65 -5.55 -24.52
CA LEU A 600 -14.61 -6.39 -25.26
C LEU A 600 -14.94 -5.83 -26.65
N GLY A 601 -14.70 -4.53 -26.89
CA GLY A 601 -14.94 -3.84 -28.15
C GLY A 601 -16.42 -3.76 -28.54
N THR A 602 -17.33 -3.98 -27.59
CA THR A 602 -18.78 -3.98 -27.79
C THR A 602 -19.48 -3.48 -26.54
N ALA A 603 -20.43 -2.56 -26.70
CA ALA A 603 -21.16 -1.95 -25.60
C ALA A 603 -22.39 -2.79 -25.22
N PRO A 604 -22.82 -2.77 -23.94
CA PRO A 604 -24.06 -3.40 -23.53
C PRO A 604 -25.29 -2.57 -23.97
N ASP A 605 -26.47 -3.07 -23.61
CA ASP A 605 -27.74 -2.35 -23.70
C ASP A 605 -28.16 -1.78 -22.35
N VAL A 606 -27.72 -2.44 -21.28
CA VAL A 606 -27.91 -2.05 -19.88
C VAL A 606 -26.63 -2.37 -19.08
N SER A 607 -26.21 -1.50 -18.15
CA SER A 607 -25.06 -1.78 -17.29
C SER A 607 -25.32 -1.35 -15.84
N ALA A 608 -24.85 -2.13 -14.86
CA ALA A 608 -25.03 -1.86 -13.43
C ALA A 608 -23.69 -1.53 -12.75
N TYR A 609 -23.68 -0.53 -11.87
CA TYR A 609 -22.50 -0.04 -11.15
C TYR A 609 -22.80 0.12 -9.65
N ALA A 610 -21.86 -0.22 -8.77
CA ALA A 610 -21.89 0.09 -7.33
C ALA A 610 -20.45 0.11 -6.79
N LYS A 611 -20.22 -0.33 -5.54
CA LYS A 611 -18.89 -0.52 -4.93
C LYS A 611 -17.98 0.70 -5.06
N ILE A 612 -17.06 0.70 -6.03
CA ILE A 612 -16.14 1.81 -6.34
C ILE A 612 -16.89 3.15 -6.52
N LEU A 613 -18.13 3.10 -7.00
CA LEU A 613 -18.95 4.27 -7.28
C LEU A 613 -18.92 5.33 -6.18
N SER A 614 -18.94 4.92 -4.92
CA SER A 614 -18.92 5.81 -3.75
C SER A 614 -17.62 5.72 -2.93
N GLY A 615 -16.54 5.22 -3.54
CA GLY A 615 -15.23 5.07 -2.91
C GLY A 615 -15.20 4.15 -1.69
N GLY A 616 -16.24 3.32 -1.51
CA GLY A 616 -16.39 2.44 -0.35
C GLY A 616 -16.87 3.11 0.94
N ILE A 617 -17.41 4.34 0.88
CA ILE A 617 -17.89 5.05 2.09
C ILE A 617 -19.37 4.83 2.40
N VAL A 618 -20.23 4.84 1.37
CA VAL A 618 -21.70 4.80 1.58
C VAL A 618 -22.38 4.00 0.47
N PRO A 619 -23.42 3.19 0.76
CA PRO A 619 -24.13 2.44 -0.27
C PRO A 619 -24.78 3.36 -1.32
N LEU A 620 -24.49 3.08 -2.59
CA LEU A 620 -25.14 3.67 -3.76
C LEU A 620 -24.89 2.75 -4.96
N SER A 621 -25.85 2.67 -5.87
CA SER A 621 -25.67 2.00 -7.15
C SER A 621 -26.44 2.71 -8.26
N THR A 622 -26.09 2.39 -9.51
CA THR A 622 -26.75 2.95 -10.69
C THR A 622 -26.86 1.93 -11.80
N THR A 623 -27.96 1.97 -12.54
CA THR A 623 -28.19 1.22 -13.77
C THR A 623 -28.26 2.19 -14.95
N LEU A 624 -27.35 2.05 -15.90
CA LEU A 624 -27.38 2.78 -17.17
C LEU A 624 -28.12 1.98 -18.24
N ALA A 625 -28.83 2.66 -19.12
CA ALA A 625 -29.58 2.03 -20.20
C ALA A 625 -29.57 2.90 -21.48
N ARG A 626 -29.67 2.23 -22.63
CA ARG A 626 -29.91 2.87 -23.95
C ARG A 626 -31.26 3.60 -23.97
N GLN A 627 -31.38 4.57 -24.87
CA GLN A 627 -32.67 5.23 -25.11
C GLN A 627 -33.76 4.23 -25.53
N SER A 628 -33.46 3.31 -26.44
CA SER A 628 -34.40 2.26 -26.85
C SER A 628 -34.88 1.35 -25.71
N MET A 629 -34.06 1.14 -24.68
CA MET A 629 -34.48 0.41 -23.48
C MET A 629 -35.47 1.22 -22.63
N PHE A 630 -35.23 2.52 -22.48
CA PHE A 630 -36.12 3.43 -21.76
C PHE A 630 -37.47 3.59 -22.45
N ASP A 631 -37.48 3.69 -23.78
CA ASP A 631 -38.71 3.92 -24.56
C ASP A 631 -39.75 2.79 -24.39
N ASN A 632 -39.31 1.58 -24.01
CA ASN A 632 -40.18 0.44 -23.71
C ASN A 632 -41.06 0.61 -22.43
N PHE A 633 -40.81 1.67 -21.67
CA PHE A 633 -41.57 2.06 -20.46
C PHE A 633 -42.40 3.33 -20.65
N LEU A 634 -42.39 3.93 -21.85
CA LEU A 634 -43.27 5.04 -22.18
C LEU A 634 -44.67 4.52 -22.51
N GLY A 635 -45.68 5.21 -22.00
CA GLY A 635 -47.09 4.86 -22.14
C GLY A 635 -47.98 5.89 -21.46
N GLU A 636 -49.30 5.80 -21.68
CA GLU A 636 -50.27 6.72 -21.08
C GLU A 636 -50.57 6.35 -19.62
N GLU A 637 -50.45 5.06 -19.28
CA GLU A 637 -50.79 4.57 -17.95
C GLU A 637 -49.56 4.36 -17.06
N LYS A 638 -49.69 4.70 -15.77
CA LYS A 638 -48.63 4.50 -14.77
C LYS A 638 -48.12 3.05 -14.69
N LYS A 639 -48.96 2.05 -14.98
CA LYS A 639 -48.59 0.62 -14.99
C LYS A 639 -47.58 0.24 -16.07
N GLU A 640 -47.37 1.11 -17.06
CA GLU A 640 -46.42 0.91 -18.16
C GLU A 640 -45.02 1.40 -17.82
N ALA A 641 -44.91 2.32 -16.84
CA ALA A 641 -43.65 2.81 -16.32
C ALA A 641 -42.89 1.73 -15.53
N LEU A 642 -41.60 1.97 -15.30
CA LEU A 642 -40.79 1.13 -14.42
C LEU A 642 -41.19 1.38 -12.96
N LEU A 643 -42.11 0.58 -12.44
CA LEU A 643 -42.54 0.61 -11.04
C LEU A 643 -41.52 -0.07 -10.12
N HIS A 644 -40.34 0.53 -10.04
CA HIS A 644 -39.25 0.16 -9.12
C HIS A 644 -38.81 1.44 -8.41
N GLY A 645 -38.57 1.37 -7.11
CA GLY A 645 -38.01 2.47 -6.34
C GLY A 645 -37.91 2.09 -4.87
N HIS A 646 -36.95 2.69 -4.18
CA HIS A 646 -36.75 2.54 -2.75
C HIS A 646 -36.85 3.90 -2.08
N SER A 647 -37.07 3.90 -0.76
CA SER A 647 -37.15 5.14 0.01
C SER A 647 -35.91 6.01 -0.16
N TYR A 648 -34.71 5.41 -0.26
CA TYR A 648 -33.43 6.09 -0.40
C TYR A 648 -32.93 6.23 -1.85
N THR A 649 -33.77 5.92 -2.84
CA THR A 649 -33.43 6.11 -4.26
C THR A 649 -32.84 7.51 -4.48
N ALA A 650 -31.63 7.56 -5.04
CA ALA A 650 -30.88 8.80 -5.31
C ALA A 650 -30.67 9.69 -4.08
N HIS A 651 -30.35 9.12 -2.91
CA HIS A 651 -30.08 9.93 -1.72
C HIS A 651 -28.90 10.91 -1.93
N PRO A 652 -29.04 12.21 -1.57
CA PRO A 652 -28.04 13.23 -1.89
C PRO A 652 -26.65 12.98 -1.31
N ILE A 653 -26.57 12.31 -0.16
CA ILE A 653 -25.30 11.99 0.52
C ILE A 653 -24.47 11.06 -0.36
N GLY A 654 -25.05 9.95 -0.81
CA GLY A 654 -24.38 8.98 -1.68
C GLY A 654 -24.00 9.59 -3.01
N CYS A 655 -24.90 10.35 -3.64
CA CYS A 655 -24.60 11.01 -4.91
C CYS A 655 -23.45 12.03 -4.77
N SER A 656 -23.41 12.80 -3.68
CA SER A 656 -22.32 13.75 -3.44
C SER A 656 -20.98 13.04 -3.21
N VAL A 657 -20.98 11.95 -2.44
CA VAL A 657 -19.78 11.13 -2.21
C VAL A 657 -19.31 10.50 -3.52
N ALA A 658 -20.22 9.98 -4.34
CA ALA A 658 -19.87 9.39 -5.64
C ALA A 658 -19.23 10.41 -6.58
N ASN A 659 -19.78 11.63 -6.66
CA ASN A 659 -19.17 12.71 -7.45
C ASN A 659 -17.76 13.05 -6.98
N SER A 660 -17.54 13.16 -5.66
CA SER A 660 -16.19 13.38 -5.11
C SER A 660 -15.26 12.20 -5.37
N SER A 661 -15.77 10.97 -5.32
CA SER A 661 -15.01 9.75 -5.65
C SER A 661 -14.50 9.79 -7.09
N PHE A 662 -15.34 10.20 -8.05
CA PHE A 662 -14.91 10.38 -9.44
C PHE A 662 -13.79 11.43 -9.58
N GLU A 663 -13.86 12.55 -8.86
CA GLU A 663 -12.81 13.57 -8.89
C GLU A 663 -11.47 13.06 -8.33
N GLU A 664 -11.51 12.33 -7.22
CA GLU A 664 -10.29 11.74 -6.64
C GLU A 664 -9.71 10.63 -7.52
N ILE A 665 -10.54 9.74 -8.08
CA ILE A 665 -10.11 8.72 -9.06
C ILE A 665 -9.49 9.40 -10.28
N LYS A 666 -10.07 10.50 -10.77
CA LYS A 666 -9.50 11.26 -11.89
C LYS A 666 -8.09 11.77 -11.56
N LYS A 667 -7.84 12.28 -10.35
CA LYS A 667 -6.49 12.66 -9.93
C LYS A 667 -5.54 11.46 -9.97
N LEU A 668 -5.94 10.33 -9.38
CA LEU A 668 -5.14 9.10 -9.37
C LEU A 668 -4.79 8.61 -10.78
N THR A 669 -5.78 8.51 -11.67
CA THR A 669 -5.58 8.03 -13.05
C THR A 669 -4.69 8.94 -13.91
N THR A 670 -4.47 10.19 -13.47
CA THR A 670 -3.56 11.15 -14.11
C THR A 670 -2.21 11.29 -13.42
N SER A 671 -2.02 10.61 -12.28
CA SER A 671 -0.78 10.63 -11.51
C SER A 671 0.37 9.97 -12.26
N ASP A 672 1.60 10.31 -11.87
CA ASP A 672 2.79 9.71 -12.46
C ASP A 672 2.97 8.25 -12.03
N ASP A 673 2.53 7.86 -10.83
CA ASP A 673 2.52 6.47 -10.37
C ASP A 673 1.64 5.59 -11.26
N TRP A 674 0.43 6.05 -11.57
CA TRP A 674 -0.47 5.33 -12.47
C TRP A 674 0.12 5.14 -13.87
N LYS A 675 0.81 6.17 -14.39
CA LYS A 675 1.52 6.08 -15.67
C LYS A 675 2.71 5.14 -15.58
N ALA A 676 3.49 5.19 -14.50
CA ALA A 676 4.64 4.33 -14.27
C ALA A 676 4.23 2.85 -14.20
N SER A 677 3.16 2.52 -13.47
CA SER A 677 2.62 1.14 -13.44
C SER A 677 2.16 0.68 -14.82
N LYS A 678 1.49 1.54 -15.62
CA LYS A 678 1.16 1.21 -17.01
C LYS A 678 2.42 0.92 -17.85
N SER A 679 3.42 1.77 -17.76
CA SER A 679 4.68 1.63 -18.50
C SER A 679 5.45 0.37 -18.10
N ALA A 680 5.43 -0.04 -16.83
CA ALA A 680 6.08 -1.27 -16.35
C ALA A 680 5.52 -2.53 -17.04
N TRP A 681 4.27 -2.48 -17.51
CA TRP A 681 3.62 -3.56 -18.25
C TRP A 681 3.76 -3.44 -19.78
N ASN A 682 4.64 -2.54 -20.27
CA ASN A 682 4.81 -2.20 -21.69
C ASN A 682 3.48 -1.80 -22.38
N SER A 683 2.59 -1.16 -21.62
CA SER A 683 1.23 -0.82 -22.01
C SER A 683 1.16 0.64 -22.46
N GLU A 684 1.55 0.91 -23.72
CA GLU A 684 1.50 2.27 -24.29
C GLU A 684 0.15 2.60 -24.97
N SER A 685 -0.63 1.58 -25.35
CA SER A 685 -1.94 1.80 -25.98
C SER A 685 -3.04 1.97 -24.94
N GLU A 686 -4.03 2.82 -25.22
CA GLU A 686 -5.13 3.13 -24.30
C GLU A 686 -5.94 1.89 -23.88
N ASN A 687 -6.03 0.88 -24.77
CA ASN A 687 -6.78 -0.36 -24.55
C ASN A 687 -5.93 -1.54 -24.08
N ALA A 688 -4.62 -1.36 -23.91
CA ALA A 688 -3.79 -2.46 -23.41
C ALA A 688 -4.08 -2.71 -21.93
N ILE A 689 -4.01 -3.98 -21.54
CA ILE A 689 -4.12 -4.37 -20.15
C ILE A 689 -2.80 -4.12 -19.42
N TRP A 690 -2.87 -3.94 -18.11
CA TRP A 690 -1.76 -3.65 -17.23
C TRP A 690 -2.24 -3.84 -15.78
N SER A 691 -1.33 -3.75 -14.81
CA SER A 691 -1.65 -3.87 -13.39
C SER A 691 -0.86 -2.88 -12.54
N LEU A 692 -1.42 -2.47 -11.41
CA LEU A 692 -0.70 -1.81 -10.32
C LEU A 692 0.27 -2.78 -9.63
N TRP A 693 0.07 -4.09 -9.80
CA TRP A 693 0.99 -5.09 -9.30
C TRP A 693 2.22 -5.18 -10.19
N ASN A 694 3.40 -5.24 -9.57
CA ASN A 694 4.65 -5.38 -10.29
C ASN A 694 4.67 -6.65 -11.16
N PRO A 695 5.05 -6.56 -12.46
CA PRO A 695 5.02 -7.70 -13.37
C PRO A 695 6.00 -8.83 -12.97
N GLU A 696 7.15 -8.52 -12.36
CA GLU A 696 8.10 -9.53 -11.86
C GLU A 696 7.57 -10.28 -10.64
N THR A 697 6.86 -9.60 -9.74
CA THR A 697 6.14 -10.26 -8.64
C THR A 697 5.11 -11.25 -9.19
N VAL A 698 4.33 -10.84 -10.20
CA VAL A 698 3.34 -11.70 -10.85
C VAL A 698 4.00 -12.91 -11.52
N LYS A 699 5.13 -12.73 -12.22
CA LYS A 699 5.91 -13.82 -12.83
C LYS A 699 6.47 -14.79 -11.78
N THR A 700 6.98 -14.26 -10.68
CA THR A 700 7.52 -15.05 -9.57
C THR A 700 6.44 -15.93 -8.96
N LEU A 701 5.29 -15.34 -8.59
CA LEU A 701 4.14 -16.08 -8.06
C LEU A 701 3.65 -17.13 -9.05
N ALA A 702 3.55 -16.78 -10.35
CA ALA A 702 3.14 -17.70 -11.39
C ALA A 702 4.11 -18.88 -11.60
N SER A 703 5.35 -18.78 -11.11
CA SER A 703 6.37 -19.83 -11.23
C SER A 703 6.40 -20.80 -10.04
N LEU A 704 5.73 -20.48 -8.93
CA LEU A 704 5.72 -21.33 -7.72
C LEU A 704 5.00 -22.67 -7.94
N ASP A 705 5.55 -23.75 -7.38
CA ASP A 705 5.03 -25.12 -7.59
C ASP A 705 3.63 -25.34 -7.03
N ASN A 706 3.26 -24.66 -5.95
CA ASN A 706 1.95 -24.76 -5.30
C ASN A 706 0.89 -23.83 -5.89
N VAL A 707 1.24 -23.01 -6.89
CA VAL A 707 0.34 -22.09 -7.59
C VAL A 707 -0.13 -22.72 -8.90
N ASP A 708 -1.43 -22.80 -9.15
CA ASP A 708 -2.01 -23.28 -10.42
C ASP A 708 -2.02 -22.18 -11.49
N GLY A 709 -2.18 -20.93 -11.07
CA GLY A 709 -2.11 -19.78 -11.97
C GLY A 709 -2.33 -18.46 -11.24
N VAL A 710 -1.92 -17.38 -11.90
CA VAL A 710 -2.05 -16.01 -11.41
C VAL A 710 -2.75 -15.17 -12.47
N LEU A 711 -3.48 -14.14 -12.06
CA LEU A 711 -3.91 -13.05 -12.94
C LEU A 711 -3.70 -11.73 -12.23
N ALA A 712 -3.17 -10.73 -12.93
CA ALA A 712 -3.11 -9.36 -12.43
C ALA A 712 -3.70 -8.41 -13.47
N LEU A 713 -4.72 -7.63 -13.08
CA LEU A 713 -5.38 -6.63 -13.92
C LEU A 713 -5.80 -5.42 -13.09
N GLY A 714 -5.34 -4.24 -13.49
CA GLY A 714 -5.57 -2.99 -12.77
C GLY A 714 -5.19 -3.11 -11.31
N THR A 715 -6.19 -3.04 -10.44
CA THR A 715 -5.98 -3.10 -8.99
C THR A 715 -5.94 -4.52 -8.43
N VAL A 716 -6.36 -5.51 -9.22
CA VAL A 716 -6.65 -6.87 -8.77
C VAL A 716 -5.47 -7.81 -9.06
N LEU A 717 -5.04 -8.54 -8.05
CA LEU A 717 -4.19 -9.72 -8.16
C LEU A 717 -4.98 -10.94 -7.69
N VAL A 718 -4.94 -12.01 -8.47
CA VAL A 718 -5.59 -13.29 -8.20
C VAL A 718 -4.53 -14.38 -8.21
N VAL A 719 -4.50 -15.22 -7.19
CA VAL A 719 -3.62 -16.38 -7.07
C VAL A 719 -4.48 -17.61 -6.85
N HIS A 720 -4.49 -18.51 -7.82
CA HIS A 720 -5.13 -19.82 -7.70
C HIS A 720 -4.12 -20.83 -7.17
N LEU A 721 -4.41 -21.45 -6.01
CA LEU A 721 -3.58 -22.51 -5.47
C LEU A 721 -3.91 -23.86 -6.13
N LYS A 722 -2.91 -24.75 -6.21
CA LYS A 722 -3.16 -26.15 -6.58
C LYS A 722 -4.00 -26.81 -5.50
N SER A 723 -5.18 -27.28 -5.88
CA SER A 723 -6.13 -27.84 -4.93
C SER A 723 -5.71 -29.23 -4.44
N SER A 724 -6.02 -29.51 -3.16
CA SER A 724 -6.08 -30.87 -2.62
C SER A 724 -7.52 -31.40 -2.49
N GLY A 725 -8.54 -30.67 -3.00
CA GLY A 725 -9.99 -30.92 -2.86
C GLY A 725 -10.83 -30.40 -4.04
N LYS A 726 -12.15 -30.21 -3.89
CA LYS A 726 -13.04 -29.68 -4.95
C LYS A 726 -13.81 -28.43 -4.48
N GLY A 727 -13.80 -27.35 -5.28
CA GLY A 727 -14.76 -26.23 -5.20
C GLY A 727 -14.57 -25.26 -4.02
N TYR A 728 -15.61 -24.46 -3.71
CA TYR A 728 -15.64 -23.45 -2.65
C TYR A 728 -15.41 -24.02 -1.22
N GLU A 729 -15.59 -25.33 -1.05
CA GLU A 729 -15.39 -26.05 0.22
C GLU A 729 -13.91 -26.39 0.49
N SER A 730 -13.01 -26.11 -0.45
CA SER A 730 -11.59 -26.35 -0.25
C SER A 730 -10.97 -25.33 0.72
N GLY A 731 -10.36 -25.84 1.79
CA GLY A 731 -9.75 -25.01 2.83
C GLY A 731 -8.35 -24.47 2.50
N GLY A 732 -7.86 -24.60 1.26
CA GLY A 732 -6.49 -24.24 0.89
C GLY A 732 -6.21 -22.74 1.01
N GLY A 733 -7.09 -21.91 0.44
CA GLY A 733 -6.98 -20.45 0.52
C GLY A 733 -7.08 -19.93 1.96
N GLN A 734 -7.99 -20.50 2.76
CA GLN A 734 -8.13 -20.11 4.18
C GLN A 734 -6.88 -20.46 5.00
N ARG A 735 -6.28 -21.63 4.78
CA ARG A 735 -5.02 -22.02 5.45
C ARG A 735 -3.87 -21.10 5.09
N PHE A 736 -3.75 -20.72 3.82
CA PHE A 736 -2.71 -19.78 3.37
C PHE A 736 -2.92 -18.37 3.95
N LEU A 737 -4.15 -17.87 3.96
CA LEU A 737 -4.44 -16.57 4.58
C LEU A 737 -4.19 -16.59 6.09
N ALA A 738 -4.41 -17.71 6.77
CA ALA A 738 -4.04 -17.85 8.17
C ALA A 738 -2.53 -17.70 8.42
N THR A 739 -1.68 -18.09 7.46
CA THR A 739 -0.22 -17.84 7.56
C THR A 739 0.14 -16.38 7.35
N LEU A 740 -0.58 -15.68 6.46
CA LEU A 740 -0.38 -14.25 6.20
C LEU A 740 -0.99 -13.34 7.27
N ALA A 741 -1.99 -13.81 8.02
CA ALA A 741 -2.61 -13.04 9.09
C ALA A 741 -1.58 -12.60 10.14
N ASN A 742 -0.61 -13.46 10.47
CA ASN A 742 0.50 -13.11 11.39
C ASN A 742 1.38 -11.98 10.85
N GLU A 743 1.50 -11.89 9.54
CA GLU A 743 2.25 -10.87 8.81
C GLU A 743 1.49 -9.55 8.63
N GLY A 744 0.28 -9.43 9.19
CA GLY A 744 -0.50 -8.21 9.09
C GLY A 744 -1.18 -8.06 7.72
N VAL A 745 -1.49 -9.16 7.05
CA VAL A 745 -2.21 -9.14 5.77
C VAL A 745 -3.57 -9.80 5.94
N HIS A 746 -4.63 -9.05 5.68
CA HIS A 746 -6.00 -9.54 5.65
C HIS A 746 -6.49 -9.67 4.20
N SER A 747 -7.08 -10.80 3.85
CA SER A 747 -7.89 -10.94 2.64
C SER A 747 -8.97 -12.01 2.87
N ARG A 748 -9.82 -12.26 1.87
CA ARG A 748 -10.84 -13.30 1.91
C ARG A 748 -10.52 -14.41 0.90
N PRO A 749 -10.63 -15.69 1.27
CA PRO A 749 -10.52 -16.77 0.32
C PRO A 749 -11.83 -16.94 -0.46
N LEU A 750 -11.72 -17.47 -1.67
CA LEU A 750 -12.83 -18.05 -2.42
C LEU A 750 -12.41 -19.47 -2.84
N GLY A 751 -12.67 -20.45 -1.96
CA GLY A 751 -12.09 -21.81 -2.08
C GLY A 751 -10.56 -21.79 -2.03
N ASP A 752 -9.91 -22.32 -3.06
CA ASP A 752 -8.44 -22.30 -3.24
C ASP A 752 -7.91 -21.04 -3.94
N THR A 753 -8.78 -20.07 -4.22
CA THR A 753 -8.39 -18.78 -4.78
C THR A 753 -8.17 -17.76 -3.68
N ILE A 754 -7.05 -17.04 -3.77
CA ILE A 754 -6.75 -15.86 -2.96
C ILE A 754 -6.68 -14.67 -3.89
N TYR A 755 -7.10 -13.51 -3.41
CA TYR A 755 -7.02 -12.28 -4.18
C TYR A 755 -6.57 -11.12 -3.31
N PHE A 756 -5.99 -10.12 -3.96
CA PHE A 756 -5.58 -8.86 -3.35
C PHE A 756 -6.02 -7.71 -4.25
N ILE A 757 -6.42 -6.61 -3.63
CA ILE A 757 -6.87 -5.40 -4.32
C ILE A 757 -6.17 -4.20 -3.69
N VAL A 758 -5.42 -3.44 -4.49
CA VAL A 758 -4.61 -2.27 -4.06
C VAL A 758 -4.89 -1.05 -4.94
N PHE A 759 -4.70 0.15 -4.41
CA PHE A 759 -4.71 1.39 -5.20
C PHE A 759 -3.43 2.25 -5.10
N SER A 760 -2.39 1.78 -4.39
CA SER A 760 -1.05 2.38 -4.40
C SER A 760 0.04 1.29 -4.34
N ASP A 761 1.14 1.48 -5.08
CA ASP A 761 2.22 0.50 -5.28
C ASP A 761 3.53 0.92 -4.53
N ALA A 762 4.29 -0.06 -4.05
CA ALA A 762 5.36 0.03 -3.01
C ALA A 762 6.51 1.04 -3.27
N ASP A 763 7.22 1.46 -2.21
CA ASP A 763 8.06 2.69 -2.14
C ASP A 763 9.46 2.63 -2.82
N TYR A 764 9.97 1.50 -3.32
CA TYR A 764 11.37 1.40 -3.82
C TYR A 764 11.53 0.70 -5.18
N THR A 765 12.56 1.09 -5.96
CA THR A 765 12.87 0.48 -7.28
C THR A 765 14.08 -0.44 -7.28
N SER A 766 15.07 -0.24 -6.40
CA SER A 766 16.26 -1.11 -6.30
C SER A 766 16.96 -0.99 -4.94
N ALA A 767 17.60 -2.06 -4.48
CA ALA A 767 18.45 -2.08 -3.30
C ALA A 767 19.78 -2.79 -3.59
N LEU A 768 20.91 -2.16 -3.23
CA LEU A 768 22.25 -2.74 -3.29
C LEU A 768 22.79 -2.87 -1.87
N ALA A 769 23.30 -4.05 -1.51
CA ALA A 769 23.91 -4.28 -0.21
C ALA A 769 25.27 -4.94 -0.38
N ALA A 770 26.28 -4.45 0.33
CA ALA A 770 27.63 -4.96 0.23
C ALA A 770 28.32 -4.93 1.61
N ASN A 771 29.15 -5.93 1.89
CA ASN A 771 29.93 -6.02 3.13
C ASN A 771 31.43 -5.84 2.83
N ARG A 772 32.16 -5.16 3.73
CA ARG A 772 33.62 -4.98 3.68
C ARG A 772 34.30 -5.79 4.78
N ASP A 773 34.91 -6.89 4.36
CA ASP A 773 35.77 -7.71 5.22
C ASP A 773 37.21 -7.18 5.20
N GLU A 774 37.74 -6.75 6.35
CA GLU A 774 39.11 -6.26 6.46
C GLU A 774 39.74 -6.45 7.86
N TRP A 775 41.03 -6.12 7.98
CA TRP A 775 41.71 -6.05 9.28
C TRP A 775 41.13 -4.89 10.08
N LEU A 776 40.62 -5.14 11.29
CA LEU A 776 40.00 -4.12 12.15
C LEU A 776 40.98 -3.00 12.54
N SER A 777 42.28 -3.27 12.51
CA SER A 777 43.35 -2.30 12.75
C SER A 777 43.69 -1.41 11.53
N ARG A 778 43.11 -1.67 10.35
CA ARG A 778 43.37 -0.87 9.15
C ARG A 778 42.76 0.53 9.34
N PRO A 779 43.52 1.63 9.18
CA PRO A 779 42.97 2.97 9.37
C PRO A 779 42.01 3.33 8.22
N THR A 780 40.78 3.70 8.56
CA THR A 780 39.75 4.12 7.61
C THR A 780 38.98 5.33 8.15
N LYS A 781 38.39 6.10 7.25
CA LYS A 781 37.40 7.13 7.57
C LYS A 781 36.01 6.60 7.21
N PRO A 782 35.00 6.76 8.09
CA PRO A 782 33.61 6.39 7.78
C PRO A 782 33.08 7.13 6.55
N ALA A 783 31.99 6.60 5.98
CA ALA A 783 31.31 7.23 4.86
C ALA A 783 30.98 8.69 5.13
N GLY A 784 31.26 9.52 4.14
CA GLY A 784 30.89 10.93 4.12
C GLY A 784 31.14 11.53 2.76
N MET A 785 30.57 12.70 2.51
CA MET A 785 30.81 13.44 1.28
C MET A 785 32.23 14.02 1.27
N HIS A 786 33.01 13.75 0.23
CA HIS A 786 34.36 14.30 0.08
C HIS A 786 34.86 14.25 -1.38
N ARG A 787 35.96 14.96 -1.63
CA ARG A 787 36.75 14.86 -2.88
C ARG A 787 38.06 14.13 -2.59
N PHE A 788 38.41 13.11 -3.36
CA PHE A 788 39.77 12.55 -3.33
C PHE A 788 40.72 13.42 -4.19
N GLY A 789 41.49 14.29 -3.55
CA GLY A 789 42.50 15.13 -4.22
C GLY A 789 42.04 16.59 -4.36
N SER A 790 42.19 17.16 -5.56
CA SER A 790 41.96 18.58 -5.88
C SER A 790 40.47 18.96 -6.00
N GLU A 791 40.18 20.26 -5.93
CA GLU A 791 38.81 20.82 -5.92
C GLU A 791 38.04 20.62 -7.25
N ASP A 792 38.73 20.38 -8.35
CA ASP A 792 38.20 20.17 -9.70
C ASP A 792 37.58 18.78 -9.92
N LYS A 793 37.68 17.88 -8.94
CA LYS A 793 37.10 16.53 -9.00
C LYS A 793 35.69 16.47 -8.42
N GLU A 794 34.88 15.53 -8.92
CA GLU A 794 33.53 15.31 -8.40
C GLU A 794 33.54 14.92 -6.91
N GLU A 795 32.49 15.34 -6.22
CA GLU A 795 32.18 14.93 -4.85
C GLU A 795 31.61 13.51 -4.83
N VAL A 796 32.14 12.71 -3.91
CA VAL A 796 31.82 11.30 -3.75
C VAL A 796 31.40 11.05 -2.31
N ILE A 797 30.32 10.29 -2.13
CA ILE A 797 29.95 9.67 -0.86
C ILE A 797 30.60 8.30 -0.82
N SER A 798 31.57 8.13 0.08
CA SER A 798 32.15 6.84 0.38
C SER A 798 32.92 6.85 1.70
N GLY A 799 33.23 5.68 2.24
CA GLY A 799 34.33 5.54 3.21
C GLY A 799 35.69 5.74 2.53
N ILE A 800 36.73 6.02 3.31
CA ILE A 800 38.11 6.19 2.80
C ILE A 800 39.03 5.17 3.48
N ASP A 801 39.77 4.40 2.68
CA ASP A 801 40.98 3.72 3.14
C ASP A 801 42.08 4.77 3.33
N LEU A 802 42.44 5.08 4.58
CA LEU A 802 43.42 6.13 4.89
C LEU A 802 44.85 5.70 4.57
N LEU A 803 45.10 4.40 4.39
CA LEU A 803 46.43 3.88 4.06
C LEU A 803 46.71 3.96 2.56
N MET A 804 45.71 3.64 1.73
CA MET A 804 45.88 3.57 0.26
C MET A 804 45.10 4.65 -0.51
N GLU A 805 44.40 5.54 0.19
CA GLU A 805 43.62 6.66 -0.34
C GLU A 805 42.63 6.28 -1.44
N GLY A 806 41.81 5.25 -1.19
CA GLY A 806 40.77 4.77 -2.11
C GLY A 806 39.49 4.34 -1.39
N THR A 807 38.50 3.87 -2.14
CA THR A 807 37.25 3.30 -1.61
C THR A 807 36.97 1.93 -2.21
N TRP A 808 36.04 1.18 -1.61
CA TRP A 808 35.56 -0.10 -2.10
C TRP A 808 34.12 0.00 -2.61
N ILE A 809 33.34 0.97 -2.14
CA ILE A 809 32.00 1.30 -2.63
C ILE A 809 31.76 2.81 -2.47
N GLY A 810 31.04 3.42 -3.40
CA GLY A 810 30.68 4.83 -3.30
C GLY A 810 29.68 5.24 -4.36
N ALA A 811 29.10 6.42 -4.18
CA ALA A 811 28.20 7.07 -5.12
C ALA A 811 28.60 8.53 -5.31
N ASN A 812 28.35 9.12 -6.48
CA ASN A 812 28.58 10.53 -6.75
C ASN A 812 27.26 11.26 -7.05
N LYS A 813 27.35 12.59 -7.13
CA LYS A 813 26.21 13.47 -7.45
C LYS A 813 25.71 13.37 -8.89
N SER A 814 26.28 12.54 -9.77
CA SER A 814 25.74 12.30 -11.12
C SER A 814 25.02 10.96 -11.23
N GLY A 815 24.77 10.28 -10.11
CA GLY A 815 23.97 9.05 -10.05
C GLY A 815 24.80 7.81 -10.34
N LYS A 816 26.12 7.97 -10.45
CA LYS A 816 27.05 6.86 -10.65
C LYS A 816 27.41 6.24 -9.30
N ILE A 817 27.24 4.93 -9.22
CA ILE A 817 27.67 4.09 -8.10
C ILE A 817 28.78 3.17 -8.62
N ALA A 818 29.86 3.04 -7.86
CA ALA A 818 30.94 2.09 -8.15
C ALA A 818 31.21 1.23 -6.92
N ALA A 819 31.20 -0.09 -7.10
CA ALA A 819 31.39 -1.07 -6.03
C ALA A 819 32.36 -2.17 -6.44
N LEU A 820 33.29 -2.50 -5.56
CA LEU A 820 34.22 -3.62 -5.69
C LEU A 820 33.84 -4.75 -4.76
N THR A 821 33.90 -5.99 -5.25
CA THR A 821 33.83 -7.17 -4.39
C THR A 821 35.21 -7.50 -3.81
N ASN A 822 35.30 -7.84 -2.52
CA ASN A 822 36.56 -8.19 -1.86
C ASN A 822 37.02 -9.64 -2.14
N TYR A 823 38.30 -9.82 -2.49
CA TYR A 823 38.96 -11.13 -2.67
C TYR A 823 40.48 -11.02 -2.40
N PHE A 824 41.19 -12.08 -2.03
CA PHE A 824 42.65 -12.16 -1.83
C PHE A 824 43.26 -13.26 -2.72
N GLU A 825 43.86 -12.89 -3.83
CA GLU A 825 44.68 -13.78 -4.65
C GLU A 825 46.17 -13.53 -4.30
N PRO A 826 47.04 -14.56 -4.31
CA PRO A 826 48.47 -14.36 -4.07
C PRO A 826 49.01 -13.39 -5.12
N LEU A 827 49.76 -12.37 -4.68
CA LEU A 827 50.43 -11.44 -5.59
C LEU A 827 51.38 -12.22 -6.54
N PRO A 828 51.59 -11.74 -7.77
CA PRO A 828 52.68 -12.20 -8.62
C PRO A 828 54.00 -12.21 -7.85
N LYS A 829 54.78 -13.29 -7.99
CA LYS A 829 55.98 -13.61 -7.18
C LYS A 829 57.09 -12.55 -7.23
N ASP A 830 56.99 -11.59 -8.13
CA ASP A 830 57.93 -10.53 -8.46
C ASP A 830 57.75 -9.25 -7.63
N GLY A 831 56.77 -9.21 -6.73
CA GLY A 831 56.72 -8.27 -5.60
C GLY A 831 56.64 -6.78 -5.93
N LYS A 832 56.34 -6.42 -7.19
CA LYS A 832 56.01 -5.05 -7.57
C LYS A 832 54.61 -4.70 -7.05
N LEU A 833 54.50 -3.57 -6.35
CA LEU A 833 53.22 -3.04 -5.87
C LEU A 833 52.30 -2.80 -7.08
N LEU A 834 51.31 -3.68 -7.24
CA LEU A 834 50.16 -3.47 -8.12
C LEU A 834 49.40 -2.24 -7.61
N LYS A 835 48.83 -1.43 -8.49
CA LYS A 835 48.01 -0.27 -8.11
C LYS A 835 46.90 -0.74 -7.14
N SER A 836 46.61 0.07 -6.11
CA SER A 836 45.55 -0.25 -5.14
C SER A 836 44.21 -0.44 -5.85
N ARG A 837 43.52 -1.56 -5.57
CA ARG A 837 42.18 -1.82 -6.15
C ARG A 837 41.19 -0.74 -5.80
N GLY A 838 41.27 -0.18 -4.58
CA GLY A 838 40.38 0.89 -4.16
C GLY A 838 40.53 2.21 -4.92
N LYS A 839 41.55 2.32 -5.80
CA LYS A 839 41.65 3.40 -6.77
C LYS A 839 40.68 3.24 -7.93
N ILE A 840 40.28 2.02 -8.30
CA ILE A 840 39.33 1.78 -9.41
C ILE A 840 37.98 2.51 -9.16
N PRO A 841 37.21 2.19 -8.11
CA PRO A 841 35.92 2.86 -7.88
C PRO A 841 36.12 4.35 -7.58
N LYS A 842 37.20 4.74 -6.90
CA LYS A 842 37.57 6.14 -6.71
C LYS A 842 37.71 6.88 -8.05
N ASP A 843 38.46 6.34 -8.99
CA ASP A 843 38.71 6.99 -10.28
C ASP A 843 37.42 7.01 -11.14
N CYS A 844 36.60 5.95 -11.12
CA CYS A 844 35.31 5.92 -11.80
C CYS A 844 34.34 7.00 -11.26
N LEU A 845 34.27 7.15 -9.93
CA LEU A 845 33.37 8.10 -9.26
C LEU A 845 33.81 9.56 -9.42
N GLN A 846 35.06 9.83 -9.79
CA GLN A 846 35.60 11.20 -9.89
C GLN A 846 35.92 11.68 -11.31
N SER A 847 35.85 10.79 -12.30
CA SER A 847 36.33 11.07 -13.65
C SER A 847 35.33 11.83 -14.53
N GLY A 848 34.05 11.91 -14.13
CA GLY A 848 32.97 12.43 -14.97
C GLY A 848 32.68 11.61 -16.24
N ARG A 849 33.36 10.47 -16.43
CA ARG A 849 33.19 9.58 -17.60
C ARG A 849 31.85 8.86 -17.57
N THR A 850 31.40 8.34 -18.71
CA THR A 850 30.30 7.35 -18.76
C THR A 850 30.76 5.99 -18.24
N ILE A 851 29.83 5.06 -17.97
CA ILE A 851 30.20 3.69 -17.55
C ILE A 851 31.05 3.02 -18.62
N GLU A 852 30.68 3.17 -19.89
CA GLU A 852 31.35 2.57 -21.04
C GLU A 852 32.80 3.06 -21.15
N GLU A 853 33.04 4.37 -21.00
CA GLU A 853 34.37 4.97 -20.97
C GLU A 853 35.19 4.52 -19.76
N ASP A 854 34.56 4.38 -18.58
CA ASP A 854 35.22 3.83 -17.39
C ASP A 854 35.66 2.37 -17.62
N LEU A 855 34.82 1.53 -18.24
CA LEU A 855 35.14 0.14 -18.55
C LEU A 855 36.32 0.03 -19.53
N GLU A 856 36.39 0.88 -20.55
CA GLU A 856 37.52 0.93 -21.50
C GLU A 856 38.83 1.33 -20.82
N GLU A 857 38.78 2.29 -19.91
CA GLU A 857 39.95 2.76 -19.14
C GLU A 857 40.44 1.69 -18.16
N ILE A 858 39.51 0.98 -17.53
CA ILE A 858 39.82 -0.16 -16.67
C ILE A 858 40.49 -1.29 -17.47
N ALA A 859 40.09 -1.52 -18.72
CA ALA A 859 40.72 -2.51 -19.60
C ALA A 859 42.20 -2.21 -19.88
N LYS A 860 42.60 -0.94 -19.90
CA LYS A 860 44.00 -0.52 -20.12
C LYS A 860 44.89 -0.81 -18.91
N ILE A 861 44.33 -0.82 -17.71
CA ILE A 861 45.07 -1.01 -16.45
C ILE A 861 44.84 -2.39 -15.81
N LYS A 862 44.11 -3.28 -16.48
CA LYS A 862 43.66 -4.57 -15.91
C LYS A 862 44.79 -5.47 -15.41
N ASP A 863 45.97 -5.39 -16.03
CA ASP A 863 47.15 -6.17 -15.68
C ASP A 863 48.08 -5.44 -14.69
N GLU A 864 47.79 -4.16 -14.40
CA GLU A 864 48.52 -3.31 -13.45
C GLU A 864 47.88 -3.27 -12.05
N VAL A 865 46.64 -3.78 -11.93
CA VAL A 865 45.86 -3.84 -10.70
C VAL A 865 45.65 -5.30 -10.32
N GLY A 866 45.72 -5.61 -9.02
CA GLY A 866 45.44 -6.96 -8.55
C GLY A 866 44.02 -7.44 -8.89
N PRO A 867 43.76 -8.76 -8.85
CA PRO A 867 42.47 -9.35 -9.19
C PRO A 867 41.25 -8.66 -8.54
N PHE A 868 40.24 -8.30 -9.34
CA PHE A 868 39.05 -7.54 -8.92
C PHE A 868 37.77 -7.98 -9.66
N ASN A 869 36.61 -7.70 -9.05
CA ASN A 869 35.34 -7.57 -9.77
C ASN A 869 34.76 -6.20 -9.43
N LEU A 870 34.36 -5.46 -10.45
CA LEU A 870 33.79 -4.13 -10.36
C LEU A 870 32.36 -4.16 -10.88
N LEU A 871 31.47 -3.51 -10.12
CA LEU A 871 30.14 -3.12 -10.54
C LEU A 871 30.11 -1.60 -10.69
N LEU A 872 29.63 -1.14 -11.83
CA LEU A 872 29.27 0.24 -12.09
C LEU A 872 27.75 0.30 -12.29
N ILE A 873 27.10 1.27 -11.67
CA ILE A 873 25.67 1.51 -11.80
C ILE A 873 25.47 2.98 -12.13
N GLN A 874 24.65 3.27 -13.12
CA GLN A 874 24.25 4.62 -13.48
C GLN A 874 22.75 4.73 -13.23
N VAL A 875 22.39 5.51 -12.22
CA VAL A 875 21.02 5.84 -11.88
C VAL A 875 20.64 7.11 -12.65
N ASN A 876 19.65 7.00 -13.52
CA ASN A 876 18.99 8.13 -14.18
C ASN A 876 17.51 8.12 -13.79
N LYS A 877 16.84 9.26 -13.91
CA LYS A 877 15.39 9.36 -13.67
C LYS A 877 14.61 8.31 -14.50
N GLY A 878 14.04 7.31 -13.82
CA GLY A 878 13.26 6.24 -14.43
C GLY A 878 14.06 5.15 -15.15
N SER A 879 15.40 5.11 -15.07
CA SER A 879 16.20 4.02 -15.64
C SER A 879 17.49 3.79 -14.88
N VAL A 880 17.85 2.52 -14.65
CA VAL A 880 19.14 2.13 -14.08
C VAL A 880 19.93 1.36 -15.13
N ARG A 881 21.18 1.73 -15.38
CA ARG A 881 22.11 0.97 -16.23
C ARG A 881 23.23 0.40 -15.40
N TYR A 882 23.77 -0.72 -15.86
CA TYR A 882 24.81 -1.40 -15.13
C TYR A 882 25.95 -1.82 -16.06
N GLY A 883 27.16 -1.76 -15.54
CA GLY A 883 28.36 -2.27 -16.17
C GLY A 883 29.18 -3.12 -15.21
N TYR A 884 29.91 -4.10 -15.73
CA TYR A 884 30.82 -4.91 -14.93
C TYR A 884 32.20 -4.99 -15.57
N ALA A 885 33.24 -5.14 -14.75
CA ALA A 885 34.59 -5.49 -15.19
C ALA A 885 35.24 -6.49 -14.22
N THR A 886 35.96 -7.48 -14.76
CA THR A 886 36.71 -8.47 -13.97
C THR A 886 37.96 -8.94 -14.71
N ASN A 887 39.12 -8.91 -14.06
CA ASN A 887 40.36 -9.54 -14.54
C ASN A 887 40.56 -10.96 -13.98
N ARG A 888 39.49 -11.61 -13.50
CA ARG A 888 39.55 -12.97 -12.92
C ARG A 888 39.24 -14.04 -13.98
N SER A 889 40.00 -15.14 -13.95
CA SER A 889 40.18 -16.14 -15.02
C SER A 889 39.00 -17.12 -15.28
N LEU A 890 37.73 -16.68 -15.25
CA LEU A 890 36.58 -17.60 -15.46
C LEU A 890 35.50 -17.14 -16.46
N THR A 891 35.59 -15.95 -17.04
CA THR A 891 34.67 -15.48 -18.10
C THR A 891 35.38 -15.32 -19.45
N SER A 892 34.64 -15.46 -20.55
CA SER A 892 35.15 -15.22 -21.92
C SER A 892 35.34 -13.72 -22.23
N ASN A 893 34.65 -12.84 -21.49
CA ASN A 893 34.71 -11.37 -21.64
C ASN A 893 35.16 -10.69 -20.35
N PHE A 894 36.08 -9.72 -20.48
CA PHE A 894 36.68 -8.94 -19.38
C PHE A 894 35.73 -7.89 -18.77
N HIS A 895 34.89 -7.25 -19.59
CA HIS A 895 33.88 -6.28 -19.15
C HIS A 895 32.65 -6.31 -20.06
N GLY A 896 31.52 -5.77 -19.60
CA GLY A 896 30.28 -5.66 -20.39
C GLY A 896 29.22 -4.79 -19.75
N MET A 897 28.22 -4.41 -20.55
CA MET A 897 27.01 -3.67 -20.14
C MET A 897 25.81 -4.60 -20.06
N PHE A 898 24.84 -4.30 -19.21
CA PHE A 898 23.56 -5.01 -19.15
C PHE A 898 22.45 -4.08 -18.62
N THR A 899 21.21 -4.40 -19.00
CA THR A 899 20.01 -3.57 -18.79
C THR A 899 19.01 -4.18 -17.79
N GLU A 900 19.31 -5.39 -17.26
CA GLU A 900 18.47 -6.14 -16.33
C GLU A 900 19.13 -6.25 -14.93
N GLN A 901 18.37 -6.66 -13.91
CA GLN A 901 18.85 -6.79 -12.53
C GLN A 901 20.03 -7.77 -12.38
N ILE A 902 20.99 -7.43 -11.52
CA ILE A 902 22.04 -8.37 -11.06
C ILE A 902 21.57 -9.03 -9.78
N GLY A 903 21.43 -10.35 -9.79
CA GLY A 903 21.12 -11.14 -8.60
C GLY A 903 22.30 -11.34 -7.64
N GLY A 904 23.52 -11.04 -8.10
CA GLY A 904 24.75 -11.00 -7.29
C GLY A 904 26.03 -11.06 -8.14
N MET A 905 27.16 -10.62 -7.58
CA MET A 905 28.49 -10.82 -8.18
C MET A 905 29.42 -11.55 -7.21
N SER A 906 30.00 -12.68 -7.63
CA SER A 906 31.01 -13.40 -6.84
C SER A 906 31.98 -14.17 -7.70
N ASN A 907 33.27 -14.16 -7.33
CA ASN A 907 34.31 -15.02 -7.90
C ASN A 907 34.52 -15.01 -9.42
N GLY A 908 34.13 -13.93 -10.10
CA GLY A 908 34.21 -13.83 -11.56
C GLY A 908 32.90 -14.21 -12.26
N TYR A 909 31.85 -14.61 -11.54
CA TYR A 909 30.51 -14.80 -12.08
C TYR A 909 29.66 -13.57 -11.82
N VAL A 910 29.14 -12.98 -12.91
CA VAL A 910 28.07 -11.98 -12.88
C VAL A 910 26.79 -12.72 -13.17
N ASP A 911 25.88 -12.74 -12.19
CA ASP A 911 24.56 -13.29 -12.39
C ASP A 911 23.67 -12.24 -13.06
N ALA A 912 23.76 -12.19 -14.39
CA ALA A 912 22.85 -11.45 -15.26
C ALA A 912 21.85 -12.46 -15.84
N ASN A 913 20.56 -12.12 -15.83
CA ASN A 913 19.41 -13.00 -16.06
C ASN A 913 19.28 -13.61 -17.49
N ASN A 914 20.37 -13.95 -18.18
CA ASN A 914 20.32 -14.50 -19.54
C ASN A 914 21.46 -15.45 -19.97
N ASP A 915 22.20 -16.09 -19.05
CA ASP A 915 23.14 -17.15 -19.44
C ASP A 915 22.94 -18.46 -18.66
N ILE A 916 21.92 -19.22 -19.09
CA ILE A 916 21.60 -20.58 -18.64
C ILE A 916 22.72 -21.60 -19.04
N ALA A 917 23.82 -21.15 -19.67
CA ALA A 917 24.82 -22.04 -20.24
C ALA A 917 26.12 -22.25 -19.42
N SER A 918 26.33 -21.62 -18.26
CA SER A 918 27.51 -21.91 -17.41
C SER A 918 27.13 -22.46 -16.04
N GLN A 919 27.62 -23.66 -15.74
CA GLN A 919 27.30 -24.44 -14.56
C GLN A 919 27.79 -23.74 -13.26
N SER A 920 26.92 -23.79 -12.23
CA SER A 920 27.11 -23.44 -10.81
C SER A 920 26.98 -21.97 -10.42
N GLU A 921 25.74 -21.54 -10.13
CA GLU A 921 25.51 -20.45 -9.17
C GLU A 921 26.32 -20.73 -7.89
N TRP A 922 27.06 -19.73 -7.41
CA TRP A 922 27.89 -19.90 -6.22
C TRP A 922 27.01 -20.00 -4.97
N HIS A 923 27.20 -21.06 -4.16
CA HIS A 923 26.31 -21.40 -3.03
C HIS A 923 26.01 -20.27 -2.04
N LYS A 924 26.94 -19.31 -1.83
CA LYS A 924 26.71 -18.16 -0.94
C LYS A 924 25.73 -17.14 -1.54
N VAL A 925 25.79 -16.88 -2.85
CA VAL A 925 24.84 -16.00 -3.55
C VAL A 925 23.46 -16.65 -3.55
N LYS A 926 23.41 -17.95 -3.83
CA LYS A 926 22.18 -18.76 -3.73
C LYS A 926 21.57 -18.73 -2.32
N HIS A 927 22.35 -18.94 -1.27
CA HIS A 927 21.87 -18.91 0.11
C HIS A 927 21.45 -17.52 0.58
N ALA A 928 22.19 -16.46 0.20
CA ALA A 928 21.80 -15.08 0.51
C ALA A 928 20.48 -14.71 -0.19
N LYS A 929 20.31 -15.11 -1.46
CA LYS A 929 19.03 -15.00 -2.18
C LYS A 929 17.92 -15.79 -1.51
N GLU A 930 18.17 -17.05 -1.13
CA GLU A 930 17.18 -17.88 -0.43
C GLU A 930 16.80 -17.31 0.95
N HIS A 931 17.75 -16.69 1.65
CA HIS A 931 17.52 -15.99 2.91
C HIS A 931 16.75 -14.69 2.71
N LEU A 932 17.17 -13.85 1.77
CA LEU A 932 16.49 -12.61 1.41
C LEU A 932 15.07 -12.88 0.91
N ASN A 933 14.88 -13.83 -0.01
CA ASN A 933 13.55 -14.21 -0.50
C ASN A 933 12.64 -14.79 0.59
N ARG A 934 13.21 -15.31 1.68
CA ARG A 934 12.46 -15.81 2.84
C ARG A 934 12.12 -14.72 3.85
N VAL A 935 12.94 -13.68 3.95
CA VAL A 935 12.84 -12.64 4.99
C VAL A 935 12.27 -11.32 4.45
N ILE A 936 12.45 -11.04 3.16
CA ILE A 936 11.84 -9.91 2.47
C ILE A 936 10.33 -10.13 2.37
N LYS A 937 9.56 -9.19 2.93
CA LYS A 937 8.10 -9.12 2.88
C LYS A 937 7.69 -7.86 2.14
N GLU A 938 6.49 -7.85 1.57
CA GLU A 938 5.99 -6.79 0.69
C GLU A 938 5.82 -5.41 1.37
N ASP A 939 5.83 -5.34 2.72
CA ASP A 939 5.64 -4.10 3.50
C ASP A 939 6.67 -3.95 4.64
N MET A 940 7.93 -4.27 4.37
CA MET A 940 9.01 -4.04 5.33
C MET A 940 9.35 -2.56 5.42
N SER A 941 9.50 -2.05 6.64
CA SER A 941 10.15 -0.76 6.86
C SER A 941 11.59 -0.77 6.32
N ASP A 942 12.12 0.40 5.98
CA ASP A 942 13.53 0.54 5.59
C ASP A 942 14.44 -0.12 6.62
N ARG A 943 14.12 0.04 7.90
CA ARG A 943 14.91 -0.54 8.98
C ARG A 943 14.86 -2.06 8.97
N GLU A 944 13.69 -2.65 8.81
CA GLU A 944 13.55 -4.11 8.70
C GLU A 944 14.25 -4.63 7.44
N LEU A 945 14.14 -3.92 6.31
CA LEU A 945 14.79 -4.30 5.05
C LEU A 945 16.31 -4.25 5.22
N ILE A 946 16.83 -3.19 5.84
CA ILE A 946 18.25 -3.03 6.19
C ILE A 946 18.69 -4.13 7.15
N ASP A 947 17.93 -4.44 8.19
CA ASP A 947 18.29 -5.45 9.19
C ASP A 947 18.22 -6.87 8.59
N ALA A 948 17.30 -7.14 7.67
CA ALA A 948 17.24 -8.38 6.91
C ALA A 948 18.39 -8.51 5.90
N LEU A 949 18.75 -7.42 5.21
CA LEU A 949 19.91 -7.35 4.33
C LEU A 949 21.21 -7.53 5.14
N GLU A 950 21.32 -6.88 6.30
CA GLU A 950 22.43 -7.01 7.25
C GLU A 950 22.60 -8.45 7.72
N ALA A 951 21.51 -9.08 8.19
CA ALA A 951 21.51 -10.48 8.62
C ALA A 951 21.90 -11.43 7.48
N SER A 952 21.64 -11.05 6.22
CA SER A 952 21.97 -11.86 5.05
C SER A 952 23.45 -11.75 4.63
N ILE A 953 24.18 -10.70 5.04
CA ILE A 953 25.53 -10.40 4.55
C ILE A 953 26.60 -10.17 5.65
N SER A 954 26.26 -10.23 6.94
CA SER A 954 27.16 -10.05 8.10
C SER A 954 27.68 -11.38 8.69
N HIS A 955 28.90 -11.36 9.24
CA HIS A 955 29.69 -12.55 9.62
C HIS A 955 30.15 -12.50 11.08
N GLU A 956 30.29 -13.64 11.77
CA GLU A 956 30.78 -13.70 13.17
C GLU A 956 32.32 -13.52 13.31
N VAL A 957 32.77 -13.05 14.48
CA VAL A 957 34.18 -12.73 14.80
C VAL A 957 34.99 -13.99 15.13
N HIS A 958 36.20 -14.14 14.56
CA HIS A 958 37.15 -15.20 14.92
C HIS A 958 38.50 -14.65 15.44
N PRO A 959 38.92 -15.00 16.69
CA PRO A 959 40.26 -14.68 17.18
C PRO A 959 41.31 -15.64 16.59
N MET A 960 42.44 -15.10 16.08
CA MET A 960 43.50 -15.89 15.43
C MET A 960 44.78 -15.94 16.28
N GLN A 961 45.29 -17.14 16.59
CA GLN A 961 46.49 -17.30 17.44
C GLN A 961 47.73 -17.82 16.69
N THR A 962 47.62 -18.57 15.58
CA THR A 962 48.79 -19.06 14.81
C THR A 962 48.57 -19.20 13.29
N ARG A 963 49.66 -19.41 12.52
CA ARG A 963 49.65 -19.65 11.06
C ARG A 963 49.22 -21.08 10.67
N GLU A 964 49.11 -22.01 11.62
CA GLU A 964 48.67 -23.41 11.39
C GLU A 964 47.16 -23.59 11.55
N ASP A 965 46.51 -22.81 12.43
CA ASP A 965 45.03 -22.65 12.51
C ASP A 965 44.41 -22.27 11.16
N PHE A 966 45.26 -21.70 10.32
CA PHE A 966 45.00 -21.19 9.00
C PHE A 966 44.84 -22.28 7.91
N GLN A 967 45.52 -23.42 8.03
CA GLN A 967 45.47 -24.50 7.04
C GLN A 967 44.41 -25.57 7.37
N TYR A 968 44.09 -25.76 8.65
CA TYR A 968 43.06 -26.72 9.09
C TYR A 968 41.62 -26.19 8.92
N SER A 969 41.40 -24.88 9.01
CA SER A 969 40.13 -24.22 8.66
C SER A 969 39.84 -24.20 7.15
N ALA A 970 40.82 -24.51 6.30
CA ALA A 970 40.67 -24.53 4.85
C ALA A 970 40.05 -25.84 4.27
N ARG A 971 39.62 -26.80 5.10
CA ARG A 971 39.00 -28.08 4.66
C ARG A 971 37.61 -28.40 5.22
N ILE A 972 37.02 -27.52 6.03
CA ILE A 972 35.62 -27.60 6.49
C ILE A 972 34.98 -26.33 5.95
N PRO A 973 34.03 -26.35 4.99
CA PRO A 973 33.63 -25.13 4.30
C PRO A 973 32.65 -24.33 5.15
N PRO A 974 33.03 -23.16 5.71
CA PRO A 974 32.10 -22.29 6.37
C PRO A 974 31.58 -21.28 5.33
N ILE A 975 30.34 -20.86 5.50
CA ILE A 975 29.82 -19.64 4.90
C ILE A 975 30.81 -18.54 5.30
N ILE A 976 31.28 -17.75 4.30
CA ILE A 976 32.13 -16.53 4.41
C ILE A 976 33.62 -16.74 4.11
N MET A 977 34.08 -16.06 3.07
CA MET A 977 35.50 -15.90 2.72
C MET A 977 36.17 -14.99 3.78
N ARG A 978 37.25 -15.34 4.49
CA ARG A 978 38.64 -15.65 4.05
C ARG A 978 39.58 -15.67 5.30
N PRO A 979 40.85 -16.13 5.28
CA PRO A 979 41.92 -15.65 4.37
C PRO A 979 42.95 -16.72 3.91
N ALA A 980 43.93 -16.32 3.08
CA ALA A 980 45.27 -16.93 2.89
C ALA A 980 46.34 -15.92 2.53
N ALA A 981 46.97 -15.29 3.55
CA ALA A 981 48.21 -14.50 3.43
C ALA A 981 49.41 -15.35 3.96
N ASN A 982 50.60 -15.38 3.36
CA ASN A 982 51.63 -14.32 3.25
C ASN A 982 52.90 -14.88 2.55
N PRO A 983 53.89 -14.10 2.03
CA PRO A 983 54.27 -12.72 2.44
C PRO A 983 54.61 -11.72 1.30
N ILE A 984 54.55 -10.40 1.58
CA ILE A 984 55.58 -9.41 1.17
C ILE A 984 55.90 -8.55 2.39
N ALA A 985 57.20 -8.32 2.57
CA ALA A 985 57.86 -7.71 3.71
C ALA A 985 57.28 -6.35 4.15
N LEU A 986 56.90 -6.26 5.42
CA LEU A 986 57.32 -5.12 6.23
C LEU A 986 58.83 -5.27 6.42
N ASN A 987 59.57 -4.22 6.09
CA ASN A 987 60.96 -4.08 6.50
C ASN A 987 61.05 -4.37 8.00
N GLU A 988 62.03 -5.19 8.36
CA GLU A 988 62.38 -5.48 9.75
C GLU A 988 62.53 -4.18 10.53
N THR A 989 61.67 -3.94 11.51
CA THR A 989 62.08 -3.41 12.83
C THR A 989 60.88 -3.42 13.79
N ASN A 990 61.17 -3.91 14.99
CA ASN A 990 60.36 -3.95 16.21
C ASN A 990 59.25 -5.01 16.29
N LYS A 991 59.70 -6.16 16.83
CA LYS A 991 58.89 -7.16 17.52
C LYS A 991 58.35 -6.57 18.82
N GLU A 992 57.09 -6.18 18.78
CA GLU A 992 56.12 -6.05 19.87
C GLU A 992 54.91 -5.50 19.13
N ASP A 993 53.77 -6.21 19.05
CA ASP A 993 52.43 -5.60 18.86
C ASP A 993 51.36 -6.55 18.31
N VAL A 994 50.21 -6.53 19.01
CA VAL A 994 48.80 -6.76 18.61
C VAL A 994 48.48 -7.97 17.72
N GLN A 995 47.70 -8.92 18.28
CA GLN A 995 46.97 -9.93 17.50
C GLN A 995 46.12 -9.23 16.42
N ALA A 996 46.45 -9.40 15.13
CA ALA A 996 45.66 -8.83 14.04
C ALA A 996 44.35 -9.61 13.86
N ILE A 997 43.21 -8.91 13.92
CA ILE A 997 41.86 -9.50 13.82
C ILE A 997 41.20 -9.10 12.49
N TYR A 998 40.63 -10.07 11.76
CA TYR A 998 39.97 -9.90 10.46
C TYR A 998 38.48 -10.26 10.58
N ALA A 999 37.59 -9.35 10.18
CA ALA A 999 36.13 -9.54 10.28
C ALA A 999 35.38 -8.63 9.28
N THR A 1000 34.05 -8.79 9.16
CA THR A 1000 33.17 -7.81 8.49
C THR A 1000 33.16 -6.54 9.30
N ARG A 1001 33.89 -5.51 8.85
CA ARG A 1001 33.96 -4.26 9.57
C ARG A 1001 32.80 -3.35 9.23
N LEU A 1002 32.53 -3.16 7.94
CA LEU A 1002 31.50 -2.25 7.45
C LEU A 1002 30.48 -3.01 6.60
N VAL A 1003 29.23 -2.59 6.65
CA VAL A 1003 28.20 -2.97 5.70
C VAL A 1003 27.60 -1.71 5.11
N THR A 1004 27.56 -1.64 3.78
CA THR A 1004 26.99 -0.52 3.05
C THR A 1004 25.73 -0.96 2.31
N PHE A 1005 24.65 -0.22 2.50
CA PHE A 1005 23.40 -0.33 1.78
C PHE A 1005 23.23 0.91 0.91
N ILE A 1006 22.78 0.72 -0.32
CA ILE A 1006 22.40 1.79 -1.23
C ILE A 1006 21.00 1.47 -1.73
N LEU A 1007 20.01 2.22 -1.27
CA LEU A 1007 18.61 2.08 -1.71
C LEU A 1007 18.33 3.15 -2.76
N VAL A 1008 17.64 2.76 -3.84
CA VAL A 1008 17.22 3.66 -4.92
C VAL A 1008 15.70 3.69 -4.96
N ASP A 1009 15.13 4.85 -4.69
CA ASP A 1009 13.67 5.04 -4.74
C ASP A 1009 13.15 5.27 -6.17
N LYS A 1010 11.84 5.42 -6.30
CA LYS A 1010 11.18 5.60 -7.61
C LYS A 1010 11.57 6.91 -8.30
N GLU A 1011 11.97 7.91 -7.53
CA GLU A 1011 12.41 9.21 -7.99
C GLU A 1011 13.88 9.21 -8.43
N GLY A 1012 14.62 8.11 -8.20
CA GLY A 1012 16.04 7.99 -8.50
C GLY A 1012 16.96 8.56 -7.42
N ASN A 1013 16.45 8.83 -6.22
CA ASN A 1013 17.28 9.25 -5.09
C ASN A 1013 18.09 8.06 -4.58
N ILE A 1014 19.34 8.32 -4.17
CA ILE A 1014 20.27 7.30 -3.67
C ILE A 1014 20.42 7.46 -2.16
N ASN A 1015 19.83 6.56 -1.38
CA ASN A 1015 20.02 6.46 0.07
C ASN A 1015 21.23 5.57 0.38
N PHE A 1016 22.37 6.18 0.66
CA PHE A 1016 23.63 5.52 1.03
C PHE A 1016 23.75 5.40 2.56
N ILE A 1017 23.75 4.18 3.07
CA ILE A 1017 23.83 3.86 4.50
C ILE A 1017 25.07 2.99 4.72
N GLU A 1018 25.99 3.39 5.59
CA GLU A 1018 27.13 2.58 6.01
C GLU A 1018 27.06 2.33 7.52
N LYS A 1019 26.93 1.06 7.90
CA LYS A 1019 26.99 0.58 9.29
C LYS A 1019 28.38 0.02 9.59
N ASP A 1020 28.95 0.42 10.72
CA ASP A 1020 30.14 -0.19 11.32
C ASP A 1020 29.68 -1.34 12.23
N ILE A 1021 30.03 -2.57 11.88
CA ILE A 1021 29.55 -3.79 12.56
C ILE A 1021 30.48 -4.18 13.71
N TYR A 1022 31.80 -4.10 13.51
CA TYR A 1022 32.80 -4.43 14.53
C TYR A 1022 33.96 -3.43 14.53
N LYS A 1023 34.38 -3.02 15.73
CA LYS A 1023 35.53 -2.13 15.96
C LYS A 1023 36.56 -2.80 16.87
N LEU A 1024 37.81 -2.34 16.81
CA LEU A 1024 38.86 -2.73 17.75
C LEU A 1024 39.07 -1.60 18.76
N GLU A 1025 38.70 -1.81 20.02
CA GLU A 1025 38.95 -0.88 21.14
C GLU A 1025 39.75 -1.60 22.23
N ASN A 1026 40.83 -0.98 22.72
CA ASN A 1026 41.70 -1.54 23.76
C ASN A 1026 42.19 -2.98 23.49
N ASN A 1027 42.49 -3.32 22.23
CA ASN A 1027 42.86 -4.68 21.78
C ASN A 1027 41.77 -5.76 21.96
N ALA A 1028 40.50 -5.36 22.16
CA ALA A 1028 39.33 -6.23 22.15
C ALA A 1028 38.42 -5.90 20.95
N VAL A 1029 37.74 -6.90 20.40
CA VAL A 1029 36.71 -6.70 19.37
C VAL A 1029 35.40 -6.37 20.06
N GLU A 1030 34.81 -5.24 19.72
CA GLU A 1030 33.49 -4.84 20.18
C GLU A 1030 32.54 -4.71 18.99
N LYS A 1031 31.27 -5.04 19.20
CA LYS A 1031 30.21 -4.69 18.24
C LYS A 1031 30.07 -3.17 18.22
N SER A 1032 30.00 -2.59 17.02
CA SER A 1032 29.79 -1.15 16.82
C SER A 1032 28.34 -0.95 16.40
N ASP A 1033 27.72 0.12 16.89
CA ASP A 1033 26.36 0.54 16.49
C ASP A 1033 26.40 1.86 15.70
N LYS A 1034 27.58 2.24 15.18
CA LYS A 1034 27.74 3.49 14.42
C LYS A 1034 27.22 3.31 13.00
N GLU A 1035 26.26 4.14 12.64
CA GLU A 1035 25.65 4.20 11.31
C GLU A 1035 25.81 5.59 10.73
N SER A 1036 26.11 5.66 9.43
CA SER A 1036 26.17 6.92 8.67
C SER A 1036 25.23 6.82 7.47
N THR A 1037 24.25 7.72 7.40
CA THR A 1037 23.23 7.73 6.34
C THR A 1037 23.28 9.03 5.56
N PHE A 1038 23.28 8.93 4.24
CA PHE A 1038 23.32 10.04 3.30
C PHE A 1038 22.32 9.83 2.18
N VAL A 1039 21.67 10.89 1.73
CA VAL A 1039 20.70 10.88 0.63
C VAL A 1039 21.22 11.76 -0.49
N LEU A 1040 21.34 11.23 -1.71
CA LEU A 1040 21.57 12.00 -2.93
C LEU A 1040 20.24 12.15 -3.67
N ASN A 1041 19.76 13.38 -3.80
CA ASN A 1041 18.50 13.65 -4.47
C ASN A 1041 18.67 13.67 -5.99
N SER A 1042 17.71 13.13 -6.73
CA SER A 1042 17.70 13.09 -8.20
C SER A 1042 17.55 14.44 -8.90
N GLN A 1043 17.39 15.54 -8.14
CA GLN A 1043 17.47 16.90 -8.67
C GLN A 1043 18.92 17.44 -8.70
N GLU A 1044 19.85 16.81 -7.97
CA GLU A 1044 21.29 17.06 -8.06
C GLU A 1044 22.01 16.12 -9.04
N LEU A 1045 21.39 14.97 -9.36
CA LEU A 1045 21.78 13.96 -10.36
C LEU A 1045 21.31 14.33 -11.77
#